data_AF-A0A523RV66-F1
#
_entry.id   AF-A0A523RV66-F1
#
_cell.length_a   1.000
_cell.length_b   1.000
_cell.length_c   1.000
_cell.angle_alpha   90.00
_cell.angle_beta   90.00
_cell.angle_gamma   90.00
#
_symmetry.space_group_name_H-M   'P 1'
#
loop_
_entity.id
_entity.type
_entity.pdbx_description
1 polymer ?
#
loop_
_entity_poly.entity_id
_entity_poly.type
_entity_poly.pdbx_seq_one_letter_code
_entity_poly.pdbx_strand_id
1 'polypeptide(L)'
;MKYIRIIIILAIVAAVGTLIAVTVYGWVLGQTIYISMYDAKSDVNFWATWTLNNNIFTASLLLALLSGVFTLWTRSTFLSFVSALSQTGTHLKRLDIKFGVVWRVVVIGTFFAYYVSTGGNAITGQNVAFLMMLSGDGSISISPDQLVTMFSLPFAPGTSAASIQSLVPAMEAYQLYVGLLSTVLVATAARIVLGIITDFMLQKQDIFVIISKGLLVVSLAIGLEILTVPMWTVNAGTWMTYLALIIALAASLVGSVVFMAMRVRSGDVRERLKSKISSLEGDLARLQGELLSLRQEYEAGAASADDYRKRVNLLMEDRVNIANELRRLKLERLIPIGGSPKTLAVVAGFLIVIVVALPAIQGFYYGIQMDGDQYIDWKFNLETAKEIEITNWAAGISDFEVKPLDMLTVNATPESEIESLTTVRQWDQTASYLRMRNQIGTNWMQLSDSDIVYLKGHEYWIAPLTFDVGATWTSFINQHILYTHTEGIVVLDAFSGELVEGNDLISLFNRTEEINFYYGEGVGFNDVVFVNVPNFEEVGNATFGGTPDYTLSGFESFYYILTMGPEAWSYIGRDMDMLVERDVLSRVDSILLQGLTVDNDPYIVIDPTGNLFYAVSIYIDYDLATGYAHENYMRFMGVALVDIENGDIEFFASPSTDEGLFLDITYRNYYDWHDTPAWLQSQLKWPEDLYERQLDVAFFFHVDEGEQWSTGVDFHQRPTGSDTRYVIMNIEGEKRFVAYHNAEFRFATAINLAGIYIMGCGDTDFGRFTFYKAGEDGYSNWLGPNAAVQAFETNDVVRTQLQLWGSHRYGNRLLYHLGGELFFVVPVFLEVETSVNRVIQKLGGVGLVDVKTGERVELGSSVVEAYYQMFGLLNQTIIQEGEVAFESVSFNPLTIESGQFANLLALMRNNDNVTHNLYLDIVTATGNFSILWHGSSVVPTVNPSNSTFTLDIGTVGAGDLYGTSPWVTVYLPTGIVLAQYLVQIILRTEEGVVDQINLLLTVT
;
A
#
# COMPACT_ATOMS: atom_id res chain seq x y z
N MET A 1 17.43 56.94 -13.31
CA MET A 1 18.16 55.65 -13.27
C MET A 1 18.18 55.03 -11.87
N LYS A 2 18.84 55.63 -10.86
CA LYS A 2 18.90 55.06 -9.48
C LYS A 2 17.53 54.98 -8.77
N TYR A 3 16.71 56.03 -8.87
CA TYR A 3 15.33 56.02 -8.33
C TYR A 3 14.40 55.04 -9.03
N ILE A 4 14.51 54.90 -10.36
CA ILE A 4 13.74 53.92 -11.14
C ILE A 4 14.11 52.49 -10.71
N ARG A 5 15.40 52.19 -10.49
CA ARG A 5 15.82 50.89 -9.94
C ARG A 5 15.26 50.63 -8.54
N ILE A 6 15.22 51.63 -7.67
CA ILE A 6 14.64 51.49 -6.32
C ILE A 6 13.14 51.24 -6.41
N ILE A 7 12.41 51.98 -7.26
CA ILE A 7 10.96 51.77 -7.47
C ILE A 7 10.68 50.37 -8.02
N ILE A 8 11.47 49.91 -9.01
CA ILE A 8 11.33 48.56 -9.56
C ILE A 8 11.61 47.50 -8.49
N ILE A 9 12.66 47.67 -7.67
CA ILE A 9 12.97 46.73 -6.58
C ILE A 9 11.82 46.72 -5.55
N LEU A 10 11.30 47.89 -5.17
CA LEU A 10 10.16 47.98 -4.24
C LEU A 10 8.90 47.34 -4.84
N ALA A 11 8.63 47.54 -6.12
CA ALA A 11 7.51 46.92 -6.81
C ALA A 11 7.66 45.39 -6.87
N ILE A 12 8.86 44.88 -7.15
CA ILE A 12 9.15 43.44 -7.12
C ILE A 12 8.98 42.88 -5.71
N VAL A 13 9.54 43.54 -4.69
CA VAL A 13 9.40 43.09 -3.29
C VAL A 13 7.94 43.09 -2.85
N ALA A 14 7.17 44.12 -3.21
CA ALA A 14 5.74 44.17 -2.94
C ALA A 14 4.99 43.05 -3.67
N ALA A 15 5.26 42.82 -4.95
CA ALA A 15 4.62 41.75 -5.73
C ALA A 15 4.93 40.36 -5.14
N VAL A 16 6.20 40.10 -4.79
CA VAL A 16 6.61 38.86 -4.13
C VAL A 16 5.97 38.72 -2.75
N GLY A 17 5.92 39.80 -1.97
CA GLY A 17 5.27 39.81 -0.65
C GLY A 17 3.78 39.50 -0.75
N THR A 18 3.08 40.08 -1.72
CA THR A 18 1.67 39.79 -1.99
C THR A 18 1.47 38.35 -2.44
N LEU A 19 2.30 37.85 -3.35
CA LEU A 19 2.22 36.46 -3.81
C LEU A 19 2.39 35.47 -2.64
N ILE A 20 3.36 35.71 -1.77
CA ILE A 20 3.57 34.92 -0.55
C ILE A 20 2.35 35.01 0.36
N ALA A 21 1.83 36.21 0.62
CA ALA A 21 0.67 36.40 1.49
C ALA A 21 -0.59 35.69 0.96
N VAL A 22 -0.85 35.77 -0.35
CA VAL A 22 -1.95 35.04 -1.03
C VAL A 22 -1.75 33.55 -0.86
N THR A 23 -0.57 33.03 -1.17
CA THR A 23 -0.26 31.59 -1.07
C THR A 23 -0.42 31.07 0.36
N VAL A 24 0.10 31.81 1.35
CA VAL A 24 -0.03 31.46 2.78
C VAL A 24 -1.49 31.50 3.22
N TYR A 25 -2.26 32.50 2.80
CA TYR A 25 -3.69 32.57 3.12
C TYR A 25 -4.45 31.38 2.53
N GLY A 26 -4.20 31.02 1.26
CA GLY A 26 -4.83 29.86 0.63
C GLY A 26 -4.48 28.55 1.36
N TRP A 27 -3.23 28.39 1.76
CA TRP A 27 -2.82 27.24 2.58
C TRP A 27 -3.55 27.22 3.93
N VAL A 28 -3.59 28.34 4.66
CA VAL A 28 -4.30 28.43 5.95
C VAL A 28 -5.79 28.13 5.78
N LEU A 29 -6.44 28.70 4.76
CA LEU A 29 -7.85 28.46 4.48
C LEU A 29 -8.11 26.98 4.19
N GLY A 30 -7.27 26.34 3.36
CA GLY A 30 -7.37 24.91 3.10
C GLY A 30 -7.26 24.08 4.38
N GLN A 31 -6.28 24.38 5.25
CA GLN A 31 -6.18 23.70 6.55
C GLN A 31 -7.39 23.93 7.45
N THR A 32 -7.92 25.16 7.50
CA THR A 32 -9.13 25.47 8.28
C THR A 32 -10.35 24.68 7.80
N ILE A 33 -10.51 24.52 6.48
CA ILE A 33 -11.59 23.72 5.89
C ILE A 33 -11.49 22.26 6.38
N TYR A 34 -10.32 21.63 6.24
CA TYR A 34 -10.11 20.24 6.67
C TYR A 34 -10.29 20.06 8.18
N ILE A 35 -9.76 20.99 8.99
CA ILE A 35 -9.92 20.96 10.45
C ILE A 35 -11.40 21.03 10.83
N SER A 36 -12.14 21.97 10.27
CA SER A 36 -13.56 22.15 10.58
C SER A 36 -14.42 20.98 10.09
N MET A 37 -14.09 20.42 8.93
CA MET A 37 -14.80 19.29 8.35
C MET A 37 -14.64 18.04 9.24
N TYR A 38 -13.41 17.61 9.54
CA TYR A 38 -13.19 16.38 10.30
C TYR A 38 -13.55 16.49 11.78
N ASP A 39 -13.42 17.68 12.39
CA ASP A 39 -13.93 17.94 13.75
C ASP A 39 -15.45 17.73 13.80
N ALA A 40 -16.18 18.11 12.75
CA ALA A 40 -17.64 17.94 12.68
C ALA A 40 -18.09 16.55 12.20
N LYS A 41 -17.34 15.93 11.29
CA LYS A 41 -17.74 14.73 10.54
C LYS A 41 -17.19 13.42 11.09
N SER A 42 -16.09 13.45 11.83
CA SER A 42 -15.44 12.23 12.35
C SER A 42 -14.95 12.36 13.80
N ASP A 43 -15.15 13.52 14.44
CA ASP A 43 -14.58 13.87 15.75
C ASP A 43 -13.04 13.69 15.82
N VAL A 44 -12.36 13.76 14.67
CA VAL A 44 -10.90 13.62 14.57
C VAL A 44 -10.25 14.99 14.50
N ASN A 45 -9.28 15.22 15.39
CA ASN A 45 -8.44 16.41 15.34
C ASN A 45 -7.43 16.35 14.18
N PHE A 46 -7.87 16.75 12.99
CA PHE A 46 -7.05 16.73 11.77
C PHE A 46 -5.69 17.42 11.94
N TRP A 47 -5.64 18.58 12.62
CA TRP A 47 -4.37 19.29 12.82
C TRP A 47 -3.39 18.48 13.66
N ALA A 48 -3.86 17.84 14.73
CA ALA A 48 -3.04 16.96 15.56
C ALA A 48 -2.50 15.77 14.74
N THR A 49 -3.34 15.17 13.90
CA THR A 49 -2.96 14.03 13.03
C THR A 49 -1.95 14.43 11.98
N TRP A 50 -2.27 15.45 11.18
CA TRP A 50 -1.38 15.93 10.12
C TRP A 50 -0.04 16.41 10.67
N THR A 51 -0.02 17.08 11.83
CA THR A 51 1.23 17.59 12.44
C THR A 51 1.95 16.60 13.35
N LEU A 52 1.40 15.40 13.55
CA LEU A 52 1.87 14.41 14.51
C LEU A 52 2.03 15.01 15.91
N ASN A 53 0.97 15.65 16.43
CA ASN A 53 0.97 16.41 17.68
C ASN A 53 1.99 17.57 17.71
N ASN A 54 2.09 18.32 16.61
CA ASN A 54 3.10 19.37 16.36
C ASN A 54 4.55 18.87 16.29
N ASN A 55 4.80 17.55 16.35
CA ASN A 55 6.15 17.01 16.25
C ASN A 55 6.79 17.20 14.87
N ILE A 56 5.98 17.37 13.82
CA ILE A 56 6.53 17.72 12.49
C ILE A 56 7.32 19.02 12.56
N PHE A 57 6.83 20.05 13.27
CA PHE A 57 7.53 21.33 13.36
C PHE A 57 8.77 21.23 14.26
N THR A 58 8.72 20.47 15.36
CA THR A 58 9.89 20.29 16.25
C THR A 58 10.98 19.48 15.55
N ALA A 59 10.63 18.35 14.92
CA ALA A 59 11.54 17.53 14.12
C ALA A 59 12.14 18.33 12.95
N SER A 60 11.31 19.03 12.18
CA SER A 60 11.77 19.84 11.04
C SER A 60 12.71 20.97 11.47
N LEU A 61 12.44 21.61 12.61
CA LEU A 61 13.32 22.64 13.17
C LEU A 61 14.65 22.03 13.61
N LEU A 62 14.63 20.89 14.29
CA LEU A 62 15.84 20.18 14.71
C LEU A 62 16.68 19.76 13.50
N LEU A 63 16.09 19.12 12.49
CA LEU A 63 16.76 18.74 11.26
C LEU A 63 17.33 19.96 10.51
N ALA A 64 16.57 21.04 10.41
CA ALA A 64 17.03 22.28 9.78
C ALA A 64 18.22 22.91 10.51
N LEU A 65 18.20 22.91 11.85
CA LEU A 65 19.31 23.36 12.66
C LEU A 65 20.53 22.46 12.45
N LEU A 66 20.38 21.14 12.53
CA LEU A 66 21.47 20.17 12.34
C LEU A 66 22.12 20.30 10.95
N SER A 67 21.32 20.49 9.90
CA SER A 67 21.79 20.79 8.54
C SER A 67 22.53 22.15 8.43
N GLY A 68 22.19 23.11 9.30
CA GLY A 68 22.75 24.47 9.30
C GLY A 68 23.99 24.71 10.20
N VAL A 69 24.16 23.96 11.30
CA VAL A 69 24.97 24.35 12.48
C VAL A 69 26.50 24.43 12.26
N PHE A 70 27.09 23.72 11.31
CA PHE A 70 28.56 23.54 11.31
C PHE A 70 29.42 24.57 10.54
N THR A 71 28.96 25.81 10.36
CA THR A 71 29.76 26.84 9.67
C THR A 71 29.85 28.14 10.44
N LEU A 72 31.04 28.76 10.41
CA LEU A 72 31.22 30.13 10.88
C LEU A 72 30.16 31.03 10.24
N TRP A 73 29.53 31.88 11.06
CA TRP A 73 28.45 32.78 10.65
C TRP A 73 28.86 33.68 9.48
N THR A 74 30.16 33.98 9.36
CA THR A 74 30.73 34.83 8.31
C THR A 74 31.19 34.10 7.05
N ARG A 75 31.05 32.77 6.94
CA ARG A 75 31.55 31.98 5.78
C ARG A 75 30.49 31.04 5.21
N SER A 76 30.31 31.02 3.91
CA SER A 76 29.39 30.10 3.22
C SER A 76 30.12 29.35 2.11
N THR A 77 30.09 28.01 2.18
CA THR A 77 30.66 27.14 1.14
C THR A 77 29.91 27.27 -0.17
N PHE A 78 28.58 27.42 -0.11
CA PHE A 78 27.73 27.66 -1.29
C PHE A 78 28.06 28.97 -1.98
N LEU A 79 28.18 30.08 -1.23
CA LEU A 79 28.56 31.37 -1.84
C LEU A 79 29.99 31.34 -2.39
N SER A 80 30.88 30.57 -1.76
CA SER A 80 32.25 30.38 -2.26
C SER A 80 32.24 29.61 -3.59
N PHE A 81 31.40 28.58 -3.71
CA PHE A 81 31.19 27.85 -4.95
C PHE A 81 30.59 28.72 -6.05
N VAL A 82 29.52 29.48 -5.78
CA VAL A 82 28.93 30.42 -6.75
C VAL A 82 29.95 31.47 -7.21
N SER A 83 30.80 31.96 -6.30
CA SER A 83 31.88 32.89 -6.66
C SER A 83 32.96 32.24 -7.53
N ALA A 84 33.28 30.97 -7.29
CA ALA A 84 34.21 30.21 -8.13
C ALA A 84 33.63 29.97 -9.53
N LEU A 85 32.34 29.64 -9.63
CA LEU A 85 31.63 29.40 -10.88
C LEU A 85 31.53 30.65 -11.77
N SER A 86 31.37 31.82 -11.14
CA SER A 86 31.36 33.12 -11.85
C SER A 86 32.75 33.66 -12.22
N GLN A 87 33.83 32.92 -11.91
CA GLN A 87 35.23 33.31 -12.14
C GLN A 87 35.60 34.73 -11.64
N THR A 88 34.85 35.27 -10.67
CA THR A 88 35.04 36.63 -10.15
C THR A 88 36.15 36.71 -9.10
N GLY A 89 37.38 36.33 -9.47
CA GLY A 89 38.60 36.56 -8.68
C GLY A 89 38.69 35.82 -7.34
N THR A 90 39.91 35.75 -6.79
CA THR A 90 40.18 35.08 -5.51
C THR A 90 39.65 35.92 -4.35
N HIS A 91 38.82 35.30 -3.50
CA HIS A 91 38.87 35.35 -2.03
C HIS A 91 37.54 34.77 -1.49
N LEU A 92 37.65 33.83 -0.55
CA LEU A 92 36.54 33.41 0.32
C LEU A 92 35.75 34.64 0.77
N LYS A 93 34.53 34.80 0.24
CA LYS A 93 33.70 35.99 0.51
C LYS A 93 33.24 35.92 1.96
N ARG A 94 33.97 36.59 2.85
CA ARG A 94 33.59 36.71 4.26
C ARG A 94 32.42 37.67 4.32
N LEU A 95 31.26 37.17 4.72
CA LEU A 95 30.09 37.99 4.98
C LEU A 95 30.36 38.85 6.21
N ASP A 96 29.93 40.11 6.18
CA ASP A 96 29.80 40.92 7.38
C ASP A 96 28.83 40.22 8.35
N ILE A 97 29.02 40.40 9.66
CA ILE A 97 28.31 39.65 10.71
C ILE A 97 26.79 39.81 10.54
N LYS A 98 26.31 41.02 10.25
CA LYS A 98 24.87 41.28 10.05
C LYS A 98 24.30 40.49 8.86
N PHE A 99 24.98 40.52 7.73
CA PHE A 99 24.58 39.77 6.54
C PHE A 99 24.78 38.25 6.72
N GLY A 100 25.77 37.83 7.50
CA GLY A 100 26.01 36.44 7.88
C GLY A 100 24.87 35.87 8.72
N VAL A 101 24.38 36.63 9.71
CA VAL A 101 23.20 36.25 10.51
C VAL A 101 21.97 36.09 9.61
N VAL A 102 21.67 37.09 8.77
CA VAL A 102 20.53 37.02 7.85
C VAL A 102 20.64 35.83 6.91
N TRP A 103 21.81 35.59 6.32
CA TRP A 103 22.06 34.44 5.46
C TRP A 103 21.81 33.11 6.17
N ARG A 104 22.16 33.00 7.47
CA ARG A 104 21.89 31.79 8.26
C ARG A 104 20.40 31.56 8.50
N VAL A 105 19.67 32.61 8.84
CA VAL A 105 18.23 32.54 9.02
C VAL A 105 17.56 32.08 7.72
N VAL A 106 17.99 32.61 6.57
CA VAL A 106 17.49 32.17 5.26
C VAL A 106 17.78 30.68 5.03
N VAL A 107 19.02 30.22 5.24
CA VAL A 107 19.38 28.81 5.04
C VAL A 107 18.59 27.88 5.97
N ILE A 108 18.50 28.21 7.26
CA ILE A 108 17.72 27.40 8.22
C ILE A 108 16.24 27.43 7.85
N GLY A 109 15.69 28.59 7.48
CA GLY A 109 14.31 28.71 7.03
C GLY A 109 14.01 27.91 5.77
N THR A 110 14.93 27.86 4.80
CA THR A 110 14.81 27.01 3.61
C THR A 110 14.83 25.53 3.96
N PHE A 111 15.73 25.08 4.83
CA PHE A 111 15.73 23.68 5.29
C PHE A 111 14.50 23.35 6.12
N PHE A 112 14.04 24.28 6.96
CA PHE A 112 12.81 24.09 7.75
C PHE A 112 11.60 23.91 6.84
N ALA A 113 11.41 24.80 5.86
CA ALA A 113 10.33 24.66 4.88
C ALA A 113 10.45 23.35 4.08
N TYR A 114 11.66 22.94 3.71
CA TYR A 114 11.91 21.65 3.06
C TYR A 114 11.47 20.48 3.94
N TYR A 115 11.93 20.39 5.19
CA TYR A 115 11.58 19.28 6.07
C TYR A 115 10.09 19.24 6.45
N VAL A 116 9.46 20.40 6.64
CA VAL A 116 7.99 20.46 6.84
C VAL A 116 7.27 19.95 5.60
N SER A 117 7.71 20.34 4.39
CA SER A 117 7.10 19.87 3.14
C SER A 117 7.30 18.38 2.87
N THR A 118 8.32 17.76 3.48
CA THR A 118 8.57 16.32 3.39
C THR A 118 8.08 15.56 4.63
N GLY A 119 7.17 16.13 5.44
CA GLY A 119 6.55 15.44 6.59
C GLY A 119 7.48 15.18 7.77
N GLY A 120 8.60 15.90 7.89
CA GLY A 120 9.60 15.68 8.95
C GLY A 120 10.62 14.58 8.66
N ASN A 121 10.67 14.08 7.41
CA ASN A 121 11.65 13.07 7.01
C ASN A 121 13.10 13.59 7.03
N ALA A 122 14.01 12.81 7.62
CA ALA A 122 15.44 13.05 7.55
C ALA A 122 15.97 12.87 6.11
N ILE A 123 17.20 13.33 5.83
CA ILE A 123 17.81 13.20 4.48
C ILE A 123 17.96 11.72 4.07
N THR A 124 18.06 10.83 5.05
CA THR A 124 18.17 9.38 4.87
C THR A 124 16.82 8.65 4.78
N GLY A 125 15.69 9.37 4.82
CA GLY A 125 14.34 8.81 4.63
C GLY A 125 13.57 8.47 5.90
N GLN A 126 14.19 8.50 7.09
CA GLN A 126 13.46 8.23 8.35
C GLN A 126 12.48 9.34 8.72
N ASN A 127 11.26 8.99 9.13
CA ASN A 127 10.32 9.96 9.67
C ASN A 127 10.59 10.28 11.14
N VAL A 128 11.40 11.32 11.37
CA VAL A 128 11.79 11.76 12.72
C VAL A 128 10.59 12.28 13.51
N ALA A 129 9.60 12.90 12.85
CA ALA A 129 8.43 13.45 13.52
C ALA A 129 7.53 12.35 14.10
N PHE A 130 7.30 11.30 13.31
CA PHE A 130 6.51 10.13 13.74
C PHE A 130 7.20 9.38 14.88
N LEU A 131 8.50 9.13 14.76
CA LEU A 131 9.27 8.48 15.83
C LEU A 131 9.34 9.33 17.11
N MET A 132 9.34 10.67 17.00
CA MET A 132 9.25 11.57 18.16
C MET A 132 7.88 11.47 18.86
N MET A 133 6.79 11.38 18.09
CA MET A 133 5.45 11.17 18.64
C MET A 133 5.39 9.84 19.40
N LEU A 134 5.79 8.74 18.76
CA LEU A 134 5.84 7.42 19.39
C LEU A 134 6.71 7.40 20.66
N SER A 135 7.84 8.11 20.66
CA SER A 135 8.68 8.24 21.85
C SER A 135 8.06 9.12 22.93
N GLY A 136 7.28 10.14 22.56
CA GLY A 136 6.59 11.05 23.47
C GLY A 136 5.42 10.38 24.19
N ASP A 137 4.70 9.52 23.47
CA ASP A 137 3.57 8.73 23.99
C ASP A 137 4.04 7.50 24.78
N GLY A 138 5.35 7.18 24.73
CA GLY A 138 5.98 6.10 25.47
C GLY A 138 5.92 4.72 24.78
N SER A 139 5.40 4.67 23.55
CA SER A 139 5.27 3.45 22.75
C SER A 139 6.61 2.80 22.40
N ILE A 140 7.65 3.61 22.19
CA ILE A 140 9.02 3.15 21.90
C ILE A 140 10.02 3.69 22.91
N SER A 141 11.03 2.88 23.23
CA SER A 141 12.16 3.29 24.07
C SER A 141 13.39 2.42 23.82
N ILE A 142 14.56 2.94 24.15
CA ILE A 142 15.82 2.20 24.05
C ILE A 142 16.62 2.32 25.34
N SER A 143 16.95 1.18 25.95
CA SER A 143 17.84 1.09 27.10
C SER A 143 19.32 0.95 26.67
N PRO A 144 20.28 1.34 27.53
CA PRO A 144 21.71 1.13 27.23
C PRO A 144 22.08 -0.33 26.96
N ASP A 145 21.43 -1.28 27.64
CA ASP A 145 21.69 -2.72 27.46
C ASP A 145 21.17 -3.23 26.11
N GLN A 146 19.99 -2.76 25.68
CA GLN A 146 19.47 -3.04 24.33
C GLN A 146 20.36 -2.45 23.26
N LEU A 147 20.86 -1.22 23.44
CA LEU A 147 21.78 -0.59 22.50
C LEU A 147 23.08 -1.40 22.34
N VAL A 148 23.65 -1.90 23.43
CA VAL A 148 24.85 -2.76 23.37
C VAL A 148 24.53 -4.08 22.65
N THR A 149 23.37 -4.66 22.94
CA THR A 149 22.91 -5.91 22.31
C THR A 149 22.79 -5.74 20.79
N MET A 150 22.14 -4.67 20.35
CA MET A 150 21.97 -4.31 18.94
C MET A 150 23.29 -4.25 18.16
N PHE A 151 24.32 -3.60 18.70
CA PHE A 151 25.65 -3.54 18.06
C PHE A 151 26.47 -4.83 18.19
N SER A 152 26.05 -5.77 19.04
CA SER A 152 26.68 -7.08 19.18
C SER A 152 26.13 -8.15 18.24
N LEU A 153 24.95 -7.93 17.64
CA LEU A 153 24.28 -8.88 16.74
C LEU A 153 25.19 -9.45 15.63
N PRO A 154 26.04 -8.66 14.94
CA PRO A 154 26.94 -9.21 13.92
C PRO A 154 27.89 -10.29 14.43
N PHE A 155 28.22 -10.28 15.73
CA PHE A 155 29.10 -11.28 16.36
C PHE A 155 28.34 -12.46 16.97
N ALA A 156 27.01 -12.40 16.98
CA ALA A 156 26.12 -13.41 17.55
C ALA A 156 25.05 -13.86 16.53
N PRO A 157 25.47 -14.48 15.40
CA PRO A 157 24.53 -14.92 14.35
C PRO A 157 23.45 -15.89 14.84
N GLY A 158 23.73 -16.67 15.90
CA GLY A 158 22.80 -17.63 16.49
C GLY A 158 21.71 -17.04 17.41
N THR A 159 21.50 -15.73 17.39
CA THR A 159 20.39 -15.08 18.12
C THR A 159 19.05 -15.51 17.52
N SER A 160 18.06 -15.90 18.34
CA SER A 160 16.74 -16.36 17.87
C SER A 160 15.89 -15.22 17.28
N ALA A 161 14.96 -15.55 16.39
CA ALA A 161 14.04 -14.57 15.78
C ALA A 161 13.13 -13.90 16.82
N ALA A 162 12.54 -14.63 17.77
CA ALA A 162 11.81 -14.04 18.90
C ALA A 162 12.62 -12.99 19.70
N SER A 163 13.94 -13.20 19.85
CA SER A 163 14.81 -12.20 20.50
C SER A 163 14.94 -10.93 19.65
N ILE A 164 15.05 -11.07 18.32
CA ILE A 164 15.06 -9.94 17.38
C ILE A 164 13.71 -9.21 17.39
N GLN A 165 12.59 -9.93 17.36
CA GLN A 165 11.24 -9.33 17.47
C GLN A 165 11.11 -8.49 18.74
N SER A 166 11.61 -8.97 19.89
CA SER A 166 11.60 -8.20 21.14
C SER A 166 12.47 -6.93 21.12
N LEU A 167 13.44 -6.85 20.20
CA LEU A 167 14.30 -5.68 20.01
C LEU A 167 13.69 -4.66 19.03
N VAL A 168 12.65 -5.01 18.27
CA VAL A 168 12.03 -4.12 17.27
C VAL A 168 11.66 -2.75 17.85
N PRO A 169 10.97 -2.62 19.01
CA PRO A 169 10.69 -1.29 19.58
C PRO A 169 11.93 -0.45 19.88
N ALA A 170 13.03 -1.11 20.26
CA ALA A 170 14.31 -0.44 20.49
C ALA A 170 15.01 -0.06 19.17
N MET A 171 14.87 -0.87 18.11
CA MET A 171 15.34 -0.56 16.76
C MET A 171 14.61 0.68 16.18
N GLU A 172 13.30 0.76 16.37
CA GLU A 172 12.50 1.95 16.00
C GLU A 172 12.93 3.19 16.78
N ALA A 173 13.09 3.07 18.10
CA ALA A 173 13.62 4.17 18.92
C ALA A 173 15.05 4.57 18.49
N TYR A 174 15.87 3.61 18.04
CA TYR A 174 17.21 3.87 17.54
C TYR A 174 17.20 4.65 16.21
N GLN A 175 16.25 4.35 15.30
CA GLN A 175 16.09 5.06 14.02
C GLN A 175 15.92 6.58 14.21
N LEU A 176 15.26 7.01 15.29
CA LEU A 176 15.13 8.42 15.63
C LEU A 176 16.51 9.08 15.78
N TYR A 177 17.41 8.45 16.54
CA TYR A 177 18.77 8.95 16.74
C TYR A 177 19.61 8.83 15.47
N VAL A 178 19.43 7.76 14.71
CA VAL A 178 20.10 7.55 13.41
C VAL A 178 19.73 8.67 12.45
N GLY A 179 18.44 9.00 12.27
CA GLY A 179 17.99 10.06 11.36
C GLY A 179 18.54 11.44 11.71
N LEU A 180 18.64 11.76 13.00
CA LEU A 180 19.25 13.01 13.46
C LEU A 180 20.77 13.04 13.21
N LEU A 181 21.48 11.96 13.56
CA LEU A 181 22.92 11.87 13.40
C LEU A 181 23.32 11.79 11.92
N SER A 182 22.60 11.03 11.12
CA SER A 182 22.81 10.88 9.68
C SER A 182 22.65 12.22 8.96
N THR A 183 21.65 13.02 9.32
CA THR A 183 21.43 14.36 8.77
C THR A 183 22.66 15.24 8.98
N VAL A 184 23.28 15.20 10.16
CA VAL A 184 24.54 15.91 10.43
C VAL A 184 25.68 15.39 9.55
N LEU A 185 25.83 14.08 9.44
CA LEU A 185 26.91 13.45 8.67
C LEU A 185 26.76 13.75 7.17
N VAL A 186 25.56 13.62 6.61
CA VAL A 186 25.26 13.88 5.19
C VAL A 186 25.41 15.36 4.87
N ALA A 187 24.87 16.27 5.69
CA ALA A 187 25.05 17.70 5.47
C ALA A 187 26.54 18.11 5.54
N THR A 188 27.32 17.48 6.42
CA THR A 188 28.76 17.68 6.51
C THR A 188 29.49 17.12 5.29
N ALA A 189 29.15 15.91 4.84
CA ALA A 189 29.73 15.28 3.66
C ALA A 189 29.44 16.11 2.40
N ALA A 190 28.18 16.48 2.17
CA ALA A 190 27.75 17.34 1.07
C ALA A 190 28.54 18.65 1.04
N ARG A 191 28.76 19.27 2.22
CA ARG A 191 29.60 20.47 2.32
C ARG A 191 31.05 20.22 1.93
N ILE A 192 31.65 19.13 2.41
CA ILE A 192 33.05 18.80 2.08
C ILE A 192 33.18 18.54 0.58
N VAL A 193 32.23 17.81 -0.02
CA VAL A 193 32.15 17.56 -1.47
C VAL A 193 32.05 18.88 -2.23
N LEU A 194 31.15 19.77 -1.83
CA LEU A 194 31.01 21.10 -2.44
C LEU A 194 32.31 21.92 -2.32
N GLY A 195 33.03 21.76 -1.21
CA GLY A 195 34.37 22.30 -1.00
C GLY A 195 35.45 21.66 -1.88
N ILE A 196 35.36 20.36 -2.19
CA ILE A 196 36.25 19.66 -3.13
C ILE A 196 36.02 20.19 -4.55
N ILE A 197 34.75 20.28 -4.98
CA ILE A 197 34.37 20.82 -6.30
C ILE A 197 34.89 22.25 -6.44
N THR A 198 34.72 23.08 -5.40
CA THR A 198 35.24 24.45 -5.38
C THR A 198 36.76 24.47 -5.55
N ASP A 199 37.50 23.60 -4.86
CA ASP A 199 38.97 23.52 -4.96
C ASP A 199 39.43 23.05 -6.36
N PHE A 200 38.68 22.17 -7.04
CA PHE A 200 38.96 21.77 -8.41
C PHE A 200 38.80 22.91 -9.42
N MET A 201 37.86 23.83 -9.17
CA MET A 201 37.61 25.00 -10.00
C MET A 201 38.64 26.13 -9.82
N LEU A 202 39.51 26.05 -8.79
CA LEU A 202 40.57 27.05 -8.57
C LEU A 202 41.77 26.84 -9.52
N GLN A 203 42.39 27.95 -9.95
CA GLN A 203 43.56 27.93 -10.84
C GLN A 203 44.79 27.20 -10.27
N LYS A 204 44.91 27.06 -8.94
CA LYS A 204 45.97 26.30 -8.27
C LYS A 204 45.34 25.18 -7.45
N GLN A 205 45.45 23.96 -7.94
CA GLN A 205 44.92 22.76 -7.29
C GLN A 205 45.91 22.28 -6.22
N ASP A 206 45.43 22.11 -4.99
CA ASP A 206 46.19 21.51 -3.91
C ASP A 206 45.72 20.07 -3.69
N ILE A 207 46.38 19.15 -4.39
CA ILE A 207 45.99 17.73 -4.46
C ILE A 207 45.95 17.11 -3.04
N PHE A 208 46.83 17.51 -2.12
CA PHE A 208 46.85 16.97 -0.76
C PHE A 208 45.58 17.32 0.04
N VAL A 209 44.99 18.49 -0.20
CA VAL A 209 43.72 18.92 0.43
C VAL A 209 42.57 18.13 -0.12
N ILE A 210 42.53 17.99 -1.44
CA ILE A 210 41.46 17.32 -2.16
C ILE A 210 41.40 15.85 -1.70
N ILE A 211 42.55 15.17 -1.62
CA ILE A 211 42.63 13.79 -1.11
C ILE A 211 42.22 13.71 0.37
N SER A 212 42.70 14.61 1.22
CA SER A 212 42.33 14.64 2.65
C SER A 212 40.81 14.84 2.85
N LYS A 213 40.21 15.77 2.11
CA LYS A 213 38.75 15.99 2.11
C LYS A 213 38.00 14.77 1.57
N GLY A 214 38.49 14.15 0.49
CA GLY A 214 37.91 12.94 -0.07
C GLY A 214 37.88 11.79 0.94
N LEU A 215 38.98 11.57 1.66
CA LEU A 215 39.05 10.56 2.73
C LEU A 215 38.11 10.88 3.91
N LEU A 216 37.86 12.16 4.23
CA LEU A 216 36.84 12.52 5.22
C LEU A 216 35.43 12.18 4.73
N VAL A 217 35.11 12.44 3.46
CA VAL A 217 33.82 12.05 2.88
C VAL A 217 33.64 10.54 2.95
N VAL A 218 34.68 9.77 2.60
CA VAL A 218 34.67 8.30 2.75
C VAL A 218 34.46 7.88 4.21
N SER A 219 35.12 8.53 5.16
CA SER A 219 34.91 8.22 6.59
C SER A 219 33.48 8.51 7.06
N LEU A 220 32.85 9.57 6.54
CA LEU A 220 31.46 9.89 6.87
C LEU A 220 30.50 8.87 6.25
N ALA A 221 30.75 8.44 5.01
CA ALA A 221 29.97 7.39 4.35
C ALA A 221 30.07 6.05 5.10
N ILE A 222 31.28 5.61 5.47
CA ILE A 222 31.47 4.39 6.28
C ILE A 222 30.81 4.55 7.66
N GLY A 223 30.87 5.74 8.25
CA GLY A 223 30.19 6.03 9.52
C GLY A 223 28.68 5.86 9.42
N LEU A 224 28.07 6.24 8.29
CA LEU A 224 26.64 6.00 8.03
C LEU A 224 26.33 4.51 7.96
N GLU A 225 27.12 3.72 7.24
CA GLU A 225 26.95 2.26 7.16
C GLU A 225 27.07 1.59 8.53
N ILE A 226 28.01 2.02 9.37
CA ILE A 226 28.16 1.46 10.73
C ILE A 226 26.93 1.75 11.60
N LEU A 227 26.25 2.88 11.39
CA LEU A 227 25.05 3.23 12.14
C LEU A 227 23.86 2.35 11.74
N THR A 228 23.82 1.76 10.54
CA THR A 228 22.73 0.88 10.08
C THR A 228 22.91 -0.57 10.50
N VAL A 229 24.11 -0.96 10.94
CA VAL A 229 24.47 -2.34 11.34
C VAL A 229 23.49 -3.04 12.29
N PRO A 230 22.91 -2.36 13.31
CA PRO A 230 21.88 -2.97 14.15
C PRO A 230 20.69 -3.57 13.41
N MET A 231 20.44 -3.13 12.18
CA MET A 231 19.31 -3.51 11.35
C MET A 231 19.74 -4.43 10.20
N TRP A 232 20.97 -4.93 10.19
CA TRP A 232 21.43 -5.86 9.16
C TRP A 232 20.94 -7.29 9.41
N THR A 233 20.82 -8.05 8.33
CA THR A 233 20.77 -9.51 8.41
C THR A 233 22.15 -10.06 8.74
N VAL A 234 22.17 -11.12 9.56
CA VAL A 234 23.41 -11.69 10.10
C VAL A 234 23.51 -13.17 9.75
N ASN A 235 24.59 -13.53 9.07
CA ASN A 235 25.02 -14.89 8.78
C ASN A 235 26.40 -15.20 9.39
N ALA A 236 26.96 -16.38 9.07
CA ALA A 236 28.26 -16.81 9.59
C ALA A 236 29.43 -15.84 9.28
N GLY A 237 29.35 -15.08 8.18
CA GLY A 237 30.43 -14.20 7.71
C GLY A 237 30.29 -12.72 8.10
N THR A 238 29.10 -12.27 8.54
CA THR A 238 28.77 -10.85 8.73
C THR A 238 29.71 -10.10 9.68
N TRP A 239 30.19 -10.77 10.75
CA TRP A 239 31.14 -10.16 11.70
C TRP A 239 32.43 -9.65 11.05
N MET A 240 32.89 -10.27 9.96
CA MET A 240 34.10 -9.84 9.24
C MET A 240 33.85 -8.59 8.39
N THR A 241 32.67 -8.46 7.78
CA THR A 241 32.27 -7.22 7.09
C THR A 241 32.26 -6.07 8.09
N TYR A 242 31.63 -6.30 9.25
CA TYR A 242 31.51 -5.27 10.27
C TYR A 242 32.88 -4.84 10.81
N LEU A 243 33.78 -5.79 11.08
CA LEU A 243 35.15 -5.49 11.48
C LEU A 243 35.93 -4.73 10.40
N ALA A 244 35.74 -5.08 9.12
CA ALA A 244 36.36 -4.39 8.00
C ALA A 244 35.92 -2.93 7.91
N LEU A 245 34.63 -2.64 8.12
CA LEU A 245 34.10 -1.26 8.15
C LEU A 245 34.73 -0.44 9.28
N ILE A 246 34.85 -1.00 10.49
CA ILE A 246 35.48 -0.31 11.63
C ILE A 246 36.94 0.04 11.31
N ILE A 247 37.69 -0.90 10.72
CA ILE A 247 39.08 -0.68 10.33
C ILE A 247 39.18 0.35 9.19
N ALA A 248 38.25 0.31 8.23
CA ALA A 248 38.19 1.26 7.12
C ALA A 248 37.88 2.69 7.59
N LEU A 249 36.99 2.84 8.58
CA LEU A 249 36.71 4.11 9.22
C LEU A 249 37.97 4.68 9.89
N ALA A 250 38.67 3.85 10.68
CA ALA A 250 39.92 4.26 11.32
C ALA A 250 41.00 4.64 10.28
N ALA A 251 41.13 3.85 9.22
CA ALA A 251 42.11 4.07 8.16
C ALA A 251 41.86 5.36 7.38
N SER A 252 40.60 5.65 7.03
CA SER A 252 40.22 6.86 6.28
C SER A 252 40.40 8.13 7.12
N LEU A 253 40.03 8.11 8.41
CA LEU A 253 40.28 9.22 9.34
C LEU A 253 41.77 9.49 9.53
N VAL A 254 42.56 8.46 9.83
CA VAL A 254 44.02 8.59 9.98
C VAL A 254 44.66 9.05 8.69
N GLY A 255 44.26 8.49 7.55
CA GLY A 255 44.73 8.87 6.22
C GLY A 255 44.50 10.36 5.95
N SER A 256 43.30 10.87 6.24
CA SER A 256 42.99 12.29 6.07
C SER A 256 43.92 13.20 6.89
N VAL A 257 44.14 12.87 8.18
CA VAL A 257 45.04 13.63 9.06
C VAL A 257 46.48 13.61 8.52
N VAL A 258 46.94 12.45 8.04
CA VAL A 258 48.28 12.30 7.47
C VAL A 258 48.47 13.15 6.22
N PHE A 259 47.53 13.13 5.27
CA PHE A 259 47.61 13.95 4.05
C PHE A 259 47.59 15.45 4.37
N MET A 260 46.79 15.86 5.37
CA MET A 260 46.79 17.24 5.84
C MET A 260 48.13 17.63 6.49
N ALA A 261 48.72 16.75 7.30
CA ALA A 261 50.04 16.95 7.88
C ALA A 261 51.15 17.00 6.81
N MET A 262 51.04 16.20 5.74
CA MET A 262 51.95 16.25 4.59
C MET A 262 51.84 17.57 3.83
N ARG A 263 50.63 18.09 3.62
CA ARG A 263 50.41 19.41 3.00
C ARG A 263 51.13 20.53 3.77
N VAL A 264 50.95 20.56 5.10
CA VAL A 264 51.63 21.53 5.99
C VAL A 264 53.16 21.41 5.89
N ARG A 265 53.67 20.21 5.60
CA ARG A 265 55.11 19.94 5.43
C ARG A 265 55.65 20.24 4.01
N SER A 266 54.82 20.16 2.97
CA SER A 266 55.26 20.21 1.56
C SER A 266 55.18 21.59 0.92
N GLY A 267 54.25 22.46 1.35
CA GLY A 267 54.01 23.75 0.70
C GLY A 267 54.66 24.94 1.40
N ASP A 268 55.57 25.62 0.72
CA ASP A 268 56.03 27.00 0.97
C ASP A 268 57.04 27.22 2.12
N VAL A 269 56.85 26.62 3.30
CA VAL A 269 57.72 26.91 4.47
C VAL A 269 59.13 26.36 4.28
N ARG A 270 59.28 25.15 3.73
CA ARG A 270 60.59 24.49 3.58
C ARG A 270 61.39 25.03 2.39
N GLU A 271 60.72 25.44 1.31
CA GLU A 271 61.37 26.13 0.20
C GLU A 271 61.80 27.54 0.59
N ARG A 272 60.99 28.30 1.34
CA ARG A 272 61.40 29.59 1.91
C ARG A 272 62.53 29.44 2.92
N LEU A 273 62.51 28.41 3.79
CA LEU A 273 63.62 28.11 4.70
C LEU A 273 64.88 27.72 3.93
N LYS A 274 64.78 26.90 2.88
CA LYS A 274 65.92 26.47 2.06
C LYS A 274 66.49 27.65 1.26
N SER A 275 65.62 28.49 0.68
CA SER A 275 66.00 29.72 -0.03
C SER A 275 66.64 30.73 0.91
N LYS A 276 66.07 30.97 2.10
CA LYS A 276 66.62 31.88 3.10
C LYS A 276 67.94 31.37 3.70
N ILE A 277 68.07 30.07 3.93
CA ILE A 277 69.36 29.44 4.30
C ILE A 277 70.38 29.64 3.18
N SER A 278 69.99 29.42 1.92
CA SER A 278 70.89 29.62 0.77
C SER A 278 71.30 31.08 0.58
N SER A 279 70.41 32.05 0.84
CA SER A 279 70.76 33.47 0.75
C SER A 279 71.72 33.87 1.86
N LEU A 280 71.46 33.45 3.11
CA LEU A 280 72.33 33.73 4.25
C LEU A 280 73.71 33.06 4.12
N GLU A 281 73.79 31.87 3.50
CA GLU A 281 75.08 31.24 3.15
C GLU A 281 75.84 32.05 2.09
N GLY A 282 75.14 32.61 1.10
CA GLY A 282 75.72 33.50 0.09
C GLY A 282 76.23 34.82 0.68
N ASP A 283 75.45 35.43 1.59
CA ASP A 283 75.84 36.67 2.28
C ASP A 283 77.07 36.47 3.17
N LEU A 284 77.19 35.32 3.84
CA LEU A 284 78.36 34.97 4.65
C LEU A 284 79.63 34.82 3.78
N ALA A 285 79.49 34.21 2.60
CA ALA A 285 80.59 34.11 1.63
C ALA A 285 81.00 35.48 1.06
N ARG A 286 80.03 36.37 0.81
CA ARG A 286 80.30 37.76 0.37
C ARG A 286 81.06 38.55 1.43
N LEU A 287 80.64 38.49 2.69
CA LEU A 287 81.31 39.16 3.82
C LEU A 287 82.74 38.65 4.04
N GLN A 288 83.00 37.35 3.80
CA GLN A 288 84.37 36.83 3.81
C GLN A 288 85.23 37.41 2.69
N GLY A 289 84.68 37.59 1.49
CA GLY A 289 85.34 38.28 0.38
C GLY A 289 85.63 39.75 0.68
N GLU A 290 84.66 40.48 1.24
CA GLU A 290 84.81 41.89 1.63
C GLU A 290 85.85 42.09 2.75
N LEU A 291 85.94 41.18 3.72
CA LEU A 291 87.00 41.20 4.74
C LEU A 291 88.40 40.96 4.15
N LEU A 292 88.50 40.10 3.13
CA LEU A 292 89.74 39.84 2.40
C LEU A 292 90.15 41.04 1.54
N SER A 293 89.20 41.68 0.86
CA SER A 293 89.47 42.90 0.07
C SER A 293 89.83 44.08 0.97
N LEU A 294 89.15 44.28 2.10
CA LEU A 294 89.51 45.32 3.07
C LEU A 294 90.93 45.11 3.62
N ARG A 295 91.31 43.85 3.86
CA ARG A 295 92.66 43.50 4.28
C ARG A 295 93.69 43.85 3.21
N GLN A 296 93.39 43.58 1.94
CA GLN A 296 94.26 43.97 0.82
C GLN A 296 94.33 45.49 0.64
N GLU A 297 93.22 46.23 0.80
CA GLU A 297 93.21 47.70 0.75
C GLU A 297 94.03 48.34 1.88
N TYR A 298 94.02 47.73 3.08
CA TYR A 298 94.88 48.13 4.19
C TYR A 298 96.35 47.79 3.95
N GLU A 299 96.66 46.58 3.46
CA GLU A 299 98.04 46.16 3.14
C GLU A 299 98.64 46.96 1.96
N ALA A 300 97.80 47.47 1.05
CA ALA A 300 98.19 48.36 -0.06
C ALA A 300 98.29 49.85 0.34
N GLY A 301 97.99 50.21 1.59
CA GLY A 301 98.13 51.57 2.14
C GLY A 301 97.02 52.55 1.78
N ALA A 302 95.90 52.07 1.23
CA ALA A 302 94.77 52.92 0.78
C ALA A 302 93.76 53.25 1.90
N ALA A 303 93.80 52.56 3.05
CA ALA A 303 92.91 52.77 4.20
C ALA A 303 93.70 53.05 5.49
N SER A 304 93.24 54.00 6.31
CA SER A 304 93.88 54.31 7.61
C SER A 304 93.56 53.25 8.67
N ALA A 305 94.44 53.08 9.67
CA ALA A 305 94.32 52.03 10.68
C ALA A 305 93.02 52.11 11.50
N ASP A 306 92.49 53.30 11.75
CA ASP A 306 91.23 53.49 12.47
C ASP A 306 90.01 53.17 11.60
N ASP A 307 90.02 53.50 10.30
CA ASP A 307 88.92 53.17 9.38
C ASP A 307 88.88 51.65 9.10
N TYR A 308 90.04 51.01 8.97
CA TYR A 308 90.16 49.55 8.87
C TYR A 308 89.57 48.85 10.10
N ARG A 309 89.96 49.27 11.33
CA ARG A 309 89.43 48.69 12.57
C ARG A 309 87.92 48.85 12.69
N LYS A 310 87.39 50.02 12.35
CA LYS A 310 85.95 50.29 12.45
C LYS A 310 85.14 49.43 11.48
N ARG A 311 85.56 49.33 10.22
CA ARG A 311 84.87 48.52 9.20
C ARG A 311 85.00 47.02 9.45
N VAL A 312 86.17 46.55 9.88
CA VAL A 312 86.37 45.14 10.27
C VAL A 312 85.48 44.77 11.45
N ASN A 313 85.35 45.64 12.46
CA ASN A 313 84.47 45.37 13.60
C ASN A 313 82.99 45.29 13.17
N LEU A 314 82.52 46.19 12.31
CA LEU A 314 81.15 46.17 11.79
C LEU A 314 80.88 44.89 10.96
N LEU A 315 81.80 44.52 10.05
CA LEU A 315 81.67 43.31 9.25
C LEU A 315 81.78 42.02 10.09
N MET A 316 82.58 42.03 11.16
CA MET A 316 82.65 40.93 12.12
C MET A 316 81.34 40.79 12.91
N GLU A 317 80.72 41.89 13.32
CA GLU A 317 79.45 41.90 14.05
C GLU A 317 78.31 41.37 13.16
N ASP A 318 78.20 41.84 11.92
CA ASP A 318 77.23 41.34 10.94
C ASP A 318 77.44 39.85 10.62
N ARG A 319 78.70 39.41 10.49
CA ARG A 319 79.03 38.00 10.29
C ARG A 319 78.57 37.12 11.46
N VAL A 320 78.72 37.58 12.70
CA VAL A 320 78.27 36.84 13.89
C VAL A 320 76.74 36.75 13.95
N ASN A 321 76.04 37.85 13.64
CA ASN A 321 74.58 37.88 13.60
C ASN A 321 74.02 36.93 12.53
N ILE A 322 74.55 36.98 11.31
CA ILE A 322 74.15 36.09 10.20
C ILE A 322 74.48 34.63 10.52
N ALA A 323 75.64 34.34 11.12
CA ALA A 323 76.01 32.98 11.50
C ALA A 323 75.10 32.40 12.59
N ASN A 324 74.67 33.22 13.56
CA ASN A 324 73.75 32.79 14.61
C ASN A 324 72.33 32.54 14.06
N GLU A 325 71.85 33.40 13.17
CA GLU A 325 70.54 33.21 12.52
C GLU A 325 70.55 31.98 11.59
N LEU A 326 71.65 31.75 10.86
CA LEU A 326 71.86 30.54 10.06
C LEU A 326 71.87 29.28 10.93
N ARG A 327 72.55 29.33 12.09
CA ARG A 327 72.61 28.21 13.04
C ARG A 327 71.22 27.90 13.61
N ARG A 328 70.45 28.93 13.98
CA ARG A 328 69.06 28.80 14.43
C ARG A 328 68.18 28.14 13.36
N LEU A 329 68.22 28.65 12.12
CA LEU A 329 67.41 28.11 11.01
C LEU A 329 67.82 26.69 10.59
N LYS A 330 69.12 26.34 10.67
CA LYS A 330 69.59 24.96 10.47
C LYS A 330 69.14 24.03 11.59
N LEU A 331 69.07 24.51 12.84
CA LEU A 331 68.50 23.77 13.98
C LEU A 331 66.98 23.59 13.85
N GLU A 332 66.26 24.62 13.43
CA GLU A 332 64.82 24.58 13.17
C GLU A 332 64.47 23.59 12.03
N ARG A 333 65.38 23.42 11.07
CA ARG A 333 65.33 22.35 10.05
C ARG A 333 65.58 20.93 10.62
N LEU A 334 66.25 20.82 11.77
CA LEU A 334 66.65 19.55 12.42
C LEU A 334 65.66 19.05 13.48
N ILE A 335 64.68 19.86 13.93
CA ILE A 335 63.67 19.43 14.91
C ILE A 335 62.75 18.39 14.25
N PRO A 336 62.75 17.12 14.69
CA PRO A 336 62.00 16.05 14.04
C PRO A 336 60.64 15.90 14.71
N ILE A 337 59.63 16.62 14.25
CA ILE A 337 58.24 16.24 14.58
C ILE A 337 57.83 15.09 13.64
N GLY A 338 58.18 13.86 14.04
CA GLY A 338 57.52 12.58 13.74
C GLY A 338 57.43 12.06 12.29
N GLY A 339 58.27 11.04 11.99
CA GLY A 339 58.06 9.99 10.97
C GLY A 339 58.55 10.30 9.54
N SER A 340 59.29 9.36 8.92
CA SER A 340 59.59 9.42 7.48
C SER A 340 58.30 9.21 6.67
N PRO A 341 58.08 9.91 5.54
CA PRO A 341 56.93 9.67 4.66
C PRO A 341 56.78 8.21 4.24
N LYS A 342 57.90 7.45 4.18
CA LYS A 342 57.92 6.03 3.85
C LYS A 342 57.25 5.16 4.92
N THR A 343 57.51 5.43 6.20
CA THR A 343 56.88 4.71 7.32
C THR A 343 55.37 4.93 7.39
N LEU A 344 54.91 6.16 7.11
CA LEU A 344 53.48 6.46 7.05
C LEU A 344 52.81 5.84 5.83
N ALA A 345 53.49 5.82 4.67
CA ALA A 345 53.00 5.14 3.47
C ALA A 345 52.92 3.61 3.67
N VAL A 346 53.85 3.01 4.40
CA VAL A 346 53.81 1.58 4.74
C VAL A 346 52.64 1.24 5.68
N VAL A 347 52.39 2.06 6.71
CA VAL A 347 51.24 1.87 7.61
C VAL A 347 49.91 2.07 6.87
N ALA A 348 49.81 3.10 6.03
CA ALA A 348 48.63 3.33 5.19
C ALA A 348 48.41 2.18 4.20
N GLY A 349 49.46 1.68 3.55
CA GLY A 349 49.42 0.51 2.68
C GLY A 349 48.96 -0.74 3.42
N PHE A 350 49.44 -0.97 4.64
CA PHE A 350 49.03 -2.10 5.49
C PHE A 350 47.54 -2.03 5.87
N LEU A 351 47.04 -0.85 6.27
CA LEU A 351 45.62 -0.66 6.59
C LEU A 351 44.73 -0.87 5.36
N ILE A 352 45.13 -0.36 4.19
CA ILE A 352 44.40 -0.61 2.93
C ILE A 352 44.37 -2.11 2.62
N VAL A 353 45.48 -2.82 2.81
CA VAL A 353 45.52 -4.28 2.62
C VAL A 353 44.54 -4.98 3.56
N ILE A 354 44.43 -4.60 4.84
CA ILE A 354 43.46 -5.21 5.75
C ILE A 354 42.01 -4.92 5.33
N VAL A 355 41.70 -3.67 4.98
CA VAL A 355 40.35 -3.25 4.55
C VAL A 355 39.90 -3.99 3.30
N VAL A 356 40.83 -4.33 2.40
CA VAL A 356 40.53 -5.12 1.20
C VAL A 356 40.55 -6.62 1.51
N ALA A 357 41.47 -7.08 2.34
CA ALA A 357 41.67 -8.50 2.62
C ALA A 357 40.52 -9.10 3.45
N LEU A 358 39.96 -8.39 4.43
CA LEU A 358 38.89 -8.94 5.28
C LEU A 358 37.59 -9.23 4.49
N PRO A 359 37.04 -8.30 3.69
CA PRO A 359 35.91 -8.60 2.81
C PRO A 359 36.25 -9.63 1.74
N ALA A 360 37.49 -9.61 1.21
CA ALA A 360 37.92 -10.64 0.27
C ALA A 360 37.95 -12.03 0.92
N ILE A 361 38.52 -12.16 2.12
CA ILE A 361 38.53 -13.41 2.88
C ILE A 361 37.10 -13.85 3.17
N GLN A 362 36.20 -12.94 3.53
CA GLN A 362 34.79 -13.27 3.70
C GLN A 362 34.17 -13.85 2.43
N GLY A 363 34.32 -13.15 1.30
CA GLY A 363 33.77 -13.60 0.02
C GLY A 363 34.35 -14.95 -0.41
N PHE A 364 35.66 -15.15 -0.25
CA PHE A 364 36.33 -16.38 -0.70
C PHE A 364 36.20 -17.56 0.27
N TYR A 365 36.22 -17.33 1.58
CA TYR A 365 36.18 -18.41 2.56
C TYR A 365 34.75 -18.76 2.97
N TYR A 366 33.94 -17.76 3.34
CA TYR A 366 32.55 -17.99 3.73
C TYR A 366 31.62 -17.97 2.53
N GLY A 367 31.69 -16.94 1.67
CA GLY A 367 30.75 -16.79 0.54
C GLY A 367 30.70 -18.01 -0.38
N ILE A 368 31.85 -18.50 -0.84
CA ILE A 368 31.92 -19.70 -1.69
C ILE A 368 31.34 -20.94 -1.00
N GLN A 369 31.59 -21.12 0.30
CA GLN A 369 31.09 -22.29 1.03
C GLN A 369 29.60 -22.17 1.37
N MET A 370 29.13 -20.95 1.66
CA MET A 370 27.73 -20.60 1.92
C MET A 370 26.85 -20.78 0.68
N ASP A 371 27.39 -20.64 -0.53
CA ASP A 371 26.65 -20.94 -1.76
C ASP A 371 26.81 -22.43 -2.19
N GLY A 372 27.51 -23.25 -1.41
CA GLY A 372 27.73 -24.67 -1.65
C GLY A 372 27.42 -25.53 -0.43
N ASP A 373 28.35 -26.40 -0.03
CA ASP A 373 28.16 -27.45 0.98
C ASP A 373 27.82 -26.94 2.41
N GLN A 374 27.92 -25.64 2.69
CA GLN A 374 27.59 -25.04 3.99
C GLN A 374 26.39 -24.08 3.92
N TYR A 375 25.63 -24.08 2.82
CA TYR A 375 24.46 -23.22 2.64
C TYR A 375 23.47 -23.36 3.81
N ILE A 376 23.10 -24.59 4.16
CA ILE A 376 22.11 -24.84 5.22
C ILE A 376 22.59 -24.33 6.57
N ASP A 377 23.79 -24.73 7.00
CA ASP A 377 24.30 -24.40 8.33
C ASP A 377 24.68 -22.93 8.50
N TRP A 378 25.25 -22.29 7.47
CA TRP A 378 25.85 -20.96 7.60
C TRP A 378 25.00 -19.81 7.08
N LYS A 379 24.08 -20.11 6.14
CA LYS A 379 23.16 -19.13 5.55
C LYS A 379 21.73 -19.40 5.98
N PHE A 380 21.18 -20.58 5.69
CA PHE A 380 19.77 -20.83 5.97
C PHE A 380 19.46 -20.77 7.48
N ASN A 381 20.11 -21.61 8.30
CA ASN A 381 19.85 -21.71 9.74
C ASN A 381 20.19 -20.43 10.52
N LEU A 382 21.13 -19.63 10.02
CA LEU A 382 21.62 -18.43 10.72
C LEU A 382 21.01 -17.12 10.21
N GLU A 383 20.50 -17.07 8.99
CA GLU A 383 19.96 -15.86 8.37
C GLU A 383 18.52 -16.11 7.90
N THR A 384 18.34 -16.96 6.89
CA THR A 384 17.05 -17.14 6.20
C THR A 384 15.93 -17.68 7.09
N ALA A 385 16.20 -18.62 7.99
CA ALA A 385 15.17 -19.13 8.91
C ALA A 385 14.59 -18.01 9.80
N LYS A 386 15.41 -17.03 10.20
CA LYS A 386 14.93 -15.87 10.96
C LYS A 386 14.20 -14.87 10.07
N GLU A 387 14.65 -14.70 8.83
CA GLU A 387 13.93 -13.89 7.84
C GLU A 387 12.53 -14.43 7.61
N ILE A 388 12.38 -15.75 7.49
CA ILE A 388 11.09 -16.43 7.37
C ILE A 388 10.18 -16.14 8.58
N GLU A 389 10.66 -16.41 9.79
CA GLU A 389 9.85 -16.22 11.01
C GLU A 389 9.46 -14.74 11.23
N ILE A 390 10.38 -13.81 11.00
CA ILE A 390 10.12 -12.37 11.19
C ILE A 390 9.24 -11.82 10.07
N THR A 391 9.39 -12.28 8.82
CA THR A 391 8.54 -11.84 7.71
C THR A 391 7.11 -12.35 7.88
N ASN A 392 6.91 -13.62 8.25
CA ASN A 392 5.57 -14.16 8.56
C ASN A 392 4.93 -13.42 9.73
N TRP A 393 5.70 -13.13 10.79
CA TRP A 393 5.22 -12.31 11.90
C TRP A 393 4.86 -10.88 11.44
N ALA A 394 5.71 -10.21 10.66
CA ALA A 394 5.45 -8.87 10.16
C ALA A 394 4.17 -8.84 9.30
N ALA A 395 4.01 -9.79 8.38
CA ALA A 395 2.84 -9.91 7.53
C ALA A 395 1.55 -10.36 8.26
N GLY A 396 1.65 -10.83 9.51
CA GLY A 396 0.49 -11.26 10.31
C GLY A 396 -0.03 -12.64 9.93
N ILE A 397 0.86 -13.52 9.47
CA ILE A 397 0.54 -14.89 9.04
C ILE A 397 1.35 -15.94 9.80
N SER A 398 1.92 -15.63 10.96
CA SER A 398 2.78 -16.56 11.72
C SER A 398 2.11 -17.89 12.08
N ASP A 399 0.79 -17.86 12.32
CA ASP A 399 0.04 -18.98 12.89
C ASP A 399 -1.04 -19.51 11.93
N PHE A 400 -0.86 -19.31 10.62
CA PHE A 400 -1.85 -19.81 9.65
C PHE A 400 -1.88 -21.34 9.65
N GLU A 401 -3.09 -21.89 9.56
CA GLU A 401 -3.28 -23.34 9.66
C GLU A 401 -3.07 -24.02 8.31
N VAL A 402 -2.30 -25.11 8.27
CA VAL A 402 -2.21 -25.99 7.10
C VAL A 402 -3.11 -27.19 7.32
N LYS A 403 -4.12 -27.35 6.48
CA LYS A 403 -5.04 -28.49 6.46
C LYS A 403 -4.95 -29.22 5.11
N PRO A 404 -5.19 -30.53 5.02
CA PRO A 404 -5.31 -31.18 3.72
C PRO A 404 -6.60 -30.75 3.02
N LEU A 405 -6.57 -30.64 1.69
CA LEU A 405 -7.71 -30.21 0.87
C LEU A 405 -8.96 -31.09 1.06
N ASP A 406 -8.77 -32.36 1.40
CA ASP A 406 -9.87 -33.29 1.70
C ASP A 406 -10.70 -32.85 2.94
N MET A 407 -10.18 -31.98 3.82
CA MET A 407 -10.94 -31.45 4.97
C MET A 407 -12.13 -30.58 4.55
N LEU A 408 -12.12 -30.01 3.34
CA LEU A 408 -13.24 -29.22 2.83
C LEU A 408 -14.54 -30.03 2.80
N THR A 409 -14.44 -31.36 2.64
CA THR A 409 -15.59 -32.25 2.47
C THR A 409 -15.99 -32.99 3.76
N VAL A 410 -15.20 -32.84 4.83
CA VAL A 410 -15.44 -33.54 6.11
C VAL A 410 -16.72 -33.01 6.76
N ASN A 411 -17.53 -33.90 7.32
CA ASN A 411 -18.83 -33.59 7.96
C ASN A 411 -19.93 -33.00 7.06
N ALA A 412 -19.70 -32.89 5.75
CA ALA A 412 -20.76 -32.50 4.83
C ALA A 412 -21.88 -33.56 4.81
N THR A 413 -23.13 -33.10 4.82
CA THR A 413 -24.32 -33.95 4.72
C THR A 413 -24.94 -33.86 3.33
N PRO A 414 -25.63 -34.90 2.82
CA PRO A 414 -26.31 -34.85 1.52
C PRO A 414 -27.32 -33.70 1.38
N GLU A 415 -27.91 -33.25 2.49
CA GLU A 415 -28.83 -32.10 2.54
C GLU A 415 -28.08 -30.78 2.31
N SER A 416 -26.92 -30.60 2.95
CA SER A 416 -26.04 -29.43 2.75
C SER A 416 -25.46 -29.35 1.33
N GLU A 417 -25.34 -30.49 0.64
CA GLU A 417 -24.78 -30.58 -0.72
C GLU A 417 -25.72 -29.99 -1.78
N ILE A 418 -27.03 -30.24 -1.67
CA ILE A 418 -27.99 -29.69 -2.64
C ILE A 418 -28.26 -28.20 -2.36
N GLU A 419 -28.26 -27.78 -1.08
CA GLU A 419 -28.35 -26.36 -0.71
C GLU A 419 -27.16 -25.55 -1.27
N SER A 420 -25.94 -26.12 -1.22
CA SER A 420 -24.71 -25.48 -1.70
C SER A 420 -24.74 -25.12 -3.19
N LEU A 421 -25.47 -25.88 -4.01
CA LEU A 421 -25.56 -25.63 -5.46
C LEU A 421 -26.21 -24.28 -5.77
N THR A 422 -27.10 -23.79 -4.91
CA THR A 422 -27.81 -22.51 -5.09
C THR A 422 -27.01 -21.30 -4.63
N THR A 423 -25.89 -21.54 -3.95
CA THR A 423 -24.98 -20.48 -3.47
C THR A 423 -23.71 -20.36 -4.32
N VAL A 424 -23.56 -21.20 -5.36
CA VAL A 424 -22.41 -21.16 -6.26
C VAL A 424 -22.50 -19.95 -7.18
N ARG A 425 -21.52 -19.06 -7.12
CA ARG A 425 -21.47 -17.92 -8.04
C ARG A 425 -21.33 -18.37 -9.49
N GLN A 426 -22.23 -17.89 -10.36
CA GLN A 426 -22.18 -18.13 -11.80
C GLN A 426 -21.81 -16.86 -12.57
N TRP A 427 -22.19 -15.68 -12.06
CA TRP A 427 -21.89 -14.39 -12.67
C TRP A 427 -20.62 -13.77 -12.09
N ASP A 428 -19.68 -13.39 -12.95
CA ASP A 428 -18.47 -12.67 -12.55
C ASP A 428 -18.66 -11.15 -12.61
N GLN A 429 -17.69 -10.41 -12.07
CA GLN A 429 -17.72 -8.95 -12.00
C GLN A 429 -17.91 -8.32 -13.39
N THR A 430 -17.12 -8.74 -14.38
CA THR A 430 -17.17 -8.16 -15.73
C THR A 430 -18.52 -8.36 -16.42
N ALA A 431 -19.07 -9.59 -16.39
CA ALA A 431 -20.37 -9.87 -16.99
C ALA A 431 -21.50 -9.14 -16.26
N SER A 432 -21.42 -9.07 -14.92
CA SER A 432 -22.38 -8.37 -14.07
C SER A 432 -22.36 -6.87 -14.35
N TYR A 433 -21.18 -6.24 -14.38
CA TYR A 433 -21.01 -4.83 -14.72
C TYR A 433 -21.60 -4.49 -16.09
N LEU A 434 -21.29 -5.28 -17.13
CA LEU A 434 -21.81 -5.06 -18.49
C LEU A 434 -23.33 -5.19 -18.56
N ARG A 435 -23.92 -6.09 -17.76
CA ARG A 435 -25.36 -6.29 -17.66
C ARG A 435 -26.04 -5.14 -16.93
N MET A 436 -25.52 -4.75 -15.76
CA MET A 436 -26.02 -3.64 -14.94
C MET A 436 -25.93 -2.29 -15.68
N ARG A 437 -24.88 -2.07 -16.46
CA ARG A 437 -24.69 -0.81 -17.22
C ARG A 437 -25.86 -0.50 -18.18
N ASN A 438 -26.57 -1.52 -18.65
CA ASN A 438 -27.72 -1.32 -19.54
C ASN A 438 -28.97 -0.75 -18.81
N GLN A 439 -28.98 -0.74 -17.47
CA GLN A 439 -30.08 -0.20 -16.68
C GLN A 439 -29.97 1.31 -16.43
N ILE A 440 -28.84 1.92 -16.76
CA ILE A 440 -28.67 3.36 -16.60
C ILE A 440 -29.44 4.09 -17.70
N GLY A 441 -30.58 4.67 -17.33
CA GLY A 441 -31.47 5.40 -18.24
C GLY A 441 -31.04 6.84 -18.54
N THR A 442 -30.03 7.36 -17.85
CA THR A 442 -29.55 8.75 -17.99
C THR A 442 -28.25 8.86 -18.77
N ASN A 443 -27.98 10.03 -19.34
CA ASN A 443 -26.78 10.30 -20.14
C ASN A 443 -25.65 11.02 -19.36
N TRP A 444 -25.80 11.19 -18.04
CA TRP A 444 -24.85 11.92 -17.20
C TRP A 444 -24.34 11.11 -15.99
N MET A 445 -24.85 9.89 -15.80
CA MET A 445 -24.38 8.92 -14.82
C MET A 445 -23.79 7.69 -15.50
N GLN A 446 -22.88 7.03 -14.82
CA GLN A 446 -22.30 5.73 -15.17
C GLN A 446 -22.15 4.86 -13.90
N LEU A 447 -21.88 3.57 -14.03
CA LEU A 447 -21.50 2.74 -12.89
C LEU A 447 -20.09 3.14 -12.42
N SER A 448 -19.86 3.12 -11.11
CA SER A 448 -18.52 3.20 -10.49
C SER A 448 -17.78 1.86 -10.68
N ASP A 449 -17.53 1.10 -9.62
CA ASP A 449 -17.23 -0.33 -9.68
C ASP A 449 -18.50 -1.16 -9.38
N SER A 450 -18.39 -2.47 -9.52
CA SER A 450 -19.37 -3.45 -9.07
C SER A 450 -18.72 -4.39 -8.06
N ASP A 451 -19.09 -4.23 -6.80
CA ASP A 451 -18.52 -5.00 -5.70
C ASP A 451 -19.42 -6.16 -5.35
N ILE A 452 -18.81 -7.29 -4.97
CA ILE A 452 -19.60 -8.36 -4.37
C ILE A 452 -19.87 -8.03 -2.90
N VAL A 453 -21.13 -8.08 -2.48
CA VAL A 453 -21.55 -7.88 -1.10
C VAL A 453 -22.33 -9.12 -0.62
N TYR A 454 -22.08 -9.52 0.61
CA TYR A 454 -22.81 -10.59 1.27
C TYR A 454 -23.92 -10.01 2.14
N LEU A 455 -25.18 -10.24 1.77
CA LEU A 455 -26.33 -9.68 2.47
C LEU A 455 -27.41 -10.74 2.62
N LYS A 456 -27.97 -10.88 3.83
CA LYS A 456 -29.08 -11.82 4.13
C LYS A 456 -28.84 -13.26 3.64
N GLY A 457 -27.61 -13.75 3.69
CA GLY A 457 -27.30 -15.13 3.32
C GLY A 457 -26.97 -15.37 1.84
N HIS A 458 -26.96 -14.33 1.00
CA HIS A 458 -26.75 -14.40 -0.44
C HIS A 458 -25.68 -13.42 -0.94
N GLU A 459 -25.11 -13.72 -2.10
CA GLU A 459 -24.10 -12.89 -2.78
C GLU A 459 -24.76 -12.00 -3.84
N TYR A 460 -24.50 -10.69 -3.76
CA TYR A 460 -25.00 -9.71 -4.72
C TYR A 460 -23.85 -8.89 -5.30
N TRP A 461 -23.85 -8.67 -6.60
CA TRP A 461 -23.05 -7.62 -7.22
C TRP A 461 -23.81 -6.30 -7.07
N ILE A 462 -23.21 -5.35 -6.38
CA ILE A 462 -23.78 -4.04 -6.11
C ILE A 462 -22.91 -3.01 -6.81
N ALA A 463 -23.51 -2.17 -7.66
CA ALA A 463 -22.81 -1.14 -8.39
C ALA A 463 -23.43 0.24 -8.12
N PRO A 464 -22.79 1.08 -7.29
CA PRO A 464 -23.15 2.47 -7.11
C PRO A 464 -22.97 3.30 -8.39
N LEU A 465 -23.71 4.39 -8.49
CA LEU A 465 -23.61 5.31 -9.62
C LEU A 465 -22.60 6.43 -9.36
N THR A 466 -21.82 6.76 -10.38
CA THR A 466 -20.89 7.89 -10.42
C THR A 466 -21.15 8.76 -11.65
N PHE A 467 -20.51 9.92 -11.73
CA PHE A 467 -20.75 10.87 -12.81
C PHE A 467 -20.05 10.47 -14.11
N ASP A 468 -20.72 10.66 -15.25
CA ASP A 468 -20.04 10.77 -16.54
C ASP A 468 -19.49 12.20 -16.66
N VAL A 469 -18.22 12.35 -16.29
CA VAL A 469 -17.50 13.64 -16.30
C VAL A 469 -17.51 14.32 -17.66
N GLY A 470 -17.59 13.57 -18.76
CA GLY A 470 -17.67 14.14 -20.11
C GLY A 470 -19.01 14.85 -20.37
N ALA A 471 -20.08 14.40 -19.71
CA ALA A 471 -21.41 14.99 -19.79
C ALA A 471 -21.66 16.06 -18.72
N THR A 472 -21.06 15.93 -17.54
CA THR A 472 -21.33 16.82 -16.40
C THR A 472 -20.34 17.99 -16.29
N TRP A 473 -19.05 17.80 -16.61
CA TRP A 473 -18.02 18.83 -16.44
C TRP A 473 -17.91 19.79 -17.64
N THR A 474 -19.04 20.29 -18.13
CA THR A 474 -19.09 21.18 -19.29
C THR A 474 -19.01 22.66 -18.93
N SER A 475 -19.29 23.02 -17.67
CA SER A 475 -19.19 24.38 -17.13
C SER A 475 -19.14 24.35 -15.60
N PHE A 476 -18.65 25.41 -14.99
CA PHE A 476 -18.65 25.56 -13.52
C PHE A 476 -20.01 25.26 -12.86
N ILE A 477 -21.12 25.75 -13.44
CA ILE A 477 -22.46 25.54 -12.87
C ILE A 477 -22.84 24.06 -12.91
N ASN A 478 -22.56 23.38 -14.02
CA ASN A 478 -22.88 21.96 -14.13
C ASN A 478 -22.04 21.13 -13.14
N GLN A 479 -20.73 21.34 -13.11
CA GLN A 479 -19.79 20.58 -12.28
C GLN A 479 -19.96 20.84 -10.78
N HIS A 480 -20.18 22.08 -10.37
CA HIS A 480 -20.09 22.46 -8.96
C HIS A 480 -21.42 22.87 -8.31
N ILE A 481 -22.53 22.98 -9.05
CA ILE A 481 -23.83 23.45 -8.49
C ILE A 481 -25.00 22.54 -8.87
N LEU A 482 -25.06 22.03 -10.10
CA LEU A 482 -26.19 21.21 -10.55
C LEU A 482 -25.97 19.71 -10.33
N TYR A 483 -24.85 19.16 -10.80
CA TYR A 483 -24.49 17.75 -10.64
C TYR A 483 -23.73 17.55 -9.33
N THR A 484 -24.45 17.68 -8.22
CA THR A 484 -23.93 17.57 -6.85
C THR A 484 -23.99 16.16 -6.29
N HIS A 485 -24.87 15.29 -6.79
CA HIS A 485 -25.02 13.90 -6.37
C HIS A 485 -25.39 13.00 -7.56
N THR A 486 -25.29 11.69 -7.37
CA THR A 486 -25.85 10.68 -8.28
C THR A 486 -27.04 9.97 -7.64
N GLU A 487 -27.96 9.49 -8.46
CA GLU A 487 -29.24 8.92 -8.01
C GLU A 487 -29.32 7.43 -8.34
N GLY A 488 -29.38 6.59 -7.32
CA GLY A 488 -29.65 5.17 -7.43
C GLY A 488 -28.42 4.26 -7.38
N ILE A 489 -28.71 2.96 -7.33
CA ILE A 489 -27.75 1.87 -7.24
C ILE A 489 -28.31 0.68 -8.01
N VAL A 490 -27.46 -0.08 -8.69
CA VAL A 490 -27.89 -1.27 -9.43
C VAL A 490 -27.41 -2.50 -8.70
N VAL A 491 -28.32 -3.46 -8.46
CA VAL A 491 -28.04 -4.69 -7.73
C VAL A 491 -28.35 -5.89 -8.61
N LEU A 492 -27.45 -6.87 -8.64
CA LEU A 492 -27.58 -8.09 -9.41
C LEU A 492 -27.26 -9.32 -8.55
N ASP A 493 -28.10 -10.34 -8.60
CA ASP A 493 -27.88 -11.62 -7.92
C ASP A 493 -26.74 -12.39 -8.60
N ALA A 494 -25.67 -12.72 -7.84
CA ALA A 494 -24.47 -13.35 -8.38
C ALA A 494 -24.68 -14.82 -8.81
N PHE A 495 -25.74 -15.48 -8.34
CA PHE A 495 -26.14 -16.81 -8.77
C PHE A 495 -26.92 -16.75 -10.09
N SER A 496 -28.03 -16.01 -10.15
CA SER A 496 -28.95 -16.03 -11.30
C SER A 496 -28.57 -15.03 -12.41
N GLY A 497 -27.95 -13.91 -12.06
CA GLY A 497 -27.74 -12.77 -12.96
C GLY A 497 -28.96 -11.86 -13.10
N GLU A 498 -29.95 -12.00 -12.25
CA GLU A 498 -31.14 -11.15 -12.26
C GLU A 498 -30.90 -9.84 -11.52
N LEU A 499 -31.53 -8.79 -12.03
CA LEU A 499 -31.48 -7.47 -11.41
C LEU A 499 -32.53 -7.42 -10.30
N VAL A 500 -32.13 -6.91 -9.14
CA VAL A 500 -33.02 -6.74 -8.00
C VAL A 500 -33.57 -5.32 -8.04
N GLU A 501 -34.86 -5.18 -8.38
CA GLU A 501 -35.51 -3.88 -8.60
C GLU A 501 -36.86 -3.80 -7.86
N GLY A 502 -37.43 -2.59 -7.75
CA GLY A 502 -38.77 -2.38 -7.21
C GLY A 502 -38.97 -2.88 -5.76
N ASN A 503 -40.01 -3.66 -5.52
CA ASN A 503 -40.36 -4.16 -4.18
C ASN A 503 -39.29 -5.09 -3.59
N ASP A 504 -38.55 -5.81 -4.43
CA ASP A 504 -37.51 -6.72 -3.97
C ASP A 504 -36.28 -5.95 -3.49
N LEU A 505 -35.92 -4.85 -4.17
CA LEU A 505 -34.86 -3.95 -3.70
C LEU A 505 -35.24 -3.27 -2.37
N ILE A 506 -36.49 -2.79 -2.26
CA ILE A 506 -37.03 -2.21 -1.02
C ILE A 506 -36.92 -3.21 0.13
N SER A 507 -37.28 -4.47 -0.13
CA SER A 507 -37.25 -5.53 0.87
C SER A 507 -35.83 -5.98 1.20
N LEU A 508 -34.90 -5.97 0.23
CA LEU A 508 -33.49 -6.28 0.42
C LEU A 508 -32.83 -5.26 1.34
N PHE A 509 -33.01 -3.96 1.07
CA PHE A 509 -32.38 -2.88 1.84
C PHE A 509 -33.20 -2.42 3.04
N ASN A 510 -34.46 -2.86 3.18
CA ASN A 510 -35.39 -2.35 4.18
C ASN A 510 -35.58 -0.82 4.08
N ARG A 511 -35.52 -0.28 2.86
CA ARG A 511 -35.55 1.16 2.57
C ARG A 511 -36.54 1.47 1.46
N THR A 512 -37.38 2.49 1.66
CA THR A 512 -38.34 3.00 0.66
C THR A 512 -37.95 4.34 0.06
N GLU A 513 -36.99 5.04 0.67
CA GLU A 513 -36.51 6.34 0.23
C GLU A 513 -35.53 6.19 -0.94
N GLU A 514 -35.49 7.20 -1.81
CA GLU A 514 -34.53 7.28 -2.91
C GLU A 514 -33.08 7.28 -2.35
N ILE A 515 -32.14 6.77 -3.14
CA ILE A 515 -30.74 6.60 -2.75
C ILE A 515 -29.94 7.65 -3.52
N ASN A 516 -29.41 8.64 -2.79
CA ASN A 516 -28.64 9.73 -3.38
C ASN A 516 -27.21 9.71 -2.83
N PHE A 517 -26.24 9.57 -3.73
CA PHE A 517 -24.82 9.58 -3.36
C PHE A 517 -24.27 11.00 -3.50
N TYR A 518 -24.15 11.69 -2.37
CA TYR A 518 -23.35 12.92 -2.28
C TYR A 518 -21.87 12.60 -2.07
N TYR A 519 -21.59 11.49 -1.39
CA TYR A 519 -20.28 10.92 -1.16
C TYR A 519 -20.25 9.53 -1.80
N GLY A 520 -19.19 9.24 -2.56
CA GLY A 520 -19.15 8.01 -3.33
C GLY A 520 -17.78 7.76 -3.94
N GLU A 521 -17.72 6.81 -4.86
CA GLU A 521 -16.48 6.40 -5.52
C GLU A 521 -16.41 6.93 -6.96
N GLY A 522 -15.19 7.25 -7.37
CA GLY A 522 -14.83 7.53 -8.75
C GLY A 522 -14.62 9.02 -9.02
N VAL A 523 -14.03 9.29 -10.19
CA VAL A 523 -13.49 10.60 -10.57
C VAL A 523 -14.49 11.75 -10.44
N GLY A 524 -15.79 11.47 -10.57
CA GLY A 524 -16.85 12.45 -10.41
C GLY A 524 -16.99 13.05 -9.01
N PHE A 525 -16.50 12.38 -7.97
CA PHE A 525 -16.54 12.83 -6.57
C PHE A 525 -15.26 13.54 -6.12
N ASN A 526 -14.22 13.63 -6.96
CA ASN A 526 -12.95 14.26 -6.59
C ASN A 526 -13.03 15.79 -6.41
N ASP A 527 -13.99 16.43 -7.07
CA ASP A 527 -14.15 17.88 -7.02
C ASP A 527 -15.15 18.33 -5.95
N VAL A 528 -14.85 19.50 -5.40
CA VAL A 528 -15.72 20.22 -4.46
C VAL A 528 -17.02 20.63 -5.14
N VAL A 529 -18.15 20.51 -4.45
CA VAL A 529 -19.43 21.04 -4.93
C VAL A 529 -20.06 21.97 -3.92
N PHE A 530 -20.92 22.85 -4.41
CA PHE A 530 -21.69 23.78 -3.61
C PHE A 530 -23.15 23.37 -3.61
N VAL A 531 -23.69 23.16 -2.42
CA VAL A 531 -25.08 22.74 -2.21
C VAL A 531 -25.92 23.91 -1.69
N ASN A 532 -27.24 23.76 -1.72
CA ASN A 532 -28.18 24.77 -1.20
C ASN A 532 -27.99 26.18 -1.81
N VAL A 533 -27.52 26.26 -3.06
CA VAL A 533 -27.25 27.53 -3.73
C VAL A 533 -28.56 28.24 -4.13
N PRO A 534 -28.80 29.49 -3.71
CA PRO A 534 -30.05 30.17 -4.01
C PRO A 534 -30.36 30.30 -5.52
N ASN A 535 -31.58 29.96 -5.90
CA ASN A 535 -32.12 29.96 -7.28
C ASN A 535 -31.57 28.86 -8.21
N PHE A 536 -30.91 27.84 -7.66
CA PHE A 536 -30.57 26.62 -8.36
C PHE A 536 -31.29 25.43 -7.71
N GLU A 537 -31.73 24.50 -8.54
CA GLU A 537 -32.24 23.20 -8.11
C GLU A 537 -31.21 22.18 -8.56
N GLU A 538 -30.79 21.30 -7.65
CA GLU A 538 -29.91 20.18 -7.98
C GLU A 538 -30.65 19.23 -8.95
N VAL A 539 -29.89 18.40 -9.66
CA VAL A 539 -30.49 17.40 -10.55
C VAL A 539 -31.37 16.44 -9.73
N GLY A 540 -32.42 15.88 -10.35
CA GLY A 540 -33.37 15.00 -9.66
C GLY A 540 -34.44 15.70 -8.82
N ASN A 541 -34.43 17.03 -8.72
CA ASN A 541 -35.28 17.77 -7.77
C ASN A 541 -35.03 17.33 -6.31
N ALA A 542 -33.81 16.84 -6.03
CA ALA A 542 -33.30 16.60 -4.70
C ALA A 542 -32.63 17.87 -4.16
N THR A 543 -32.47 17.92 -2.84
CA THR A 543 -31.75 19.00 -2.16
C THR A 543 -30.97 18.38 -1.03
N PHE A 544 -29.71 18.80 -0.86
CA PHE A 544 -28.87 18.29 0.21
C PHE A 544 -29.46 18.60 1.59
N GLY A 545 -29.89 17.55 2.30
CA GLY A 545 -30.50 17.65 3.63
C GLY A 545 -29.52 17.56 4.80
N GLY A 546 -28.28 17.17 4.52
CA GLY A 546 -27.23 16.96 5.54
C GLY A 546 -26.59 18.26 6.03
N THR A 547 -25.64 18.12 6.96
CA THR A 547 -24.75 19.21 7.37
C THR A 547 -23.62 19.36 6.34
N PRO A 548 -23.38 20.57 5.79
CA PRO A 548 -22.29 20.77 4.83
C PRO A 548 -20.92 20.61 5.52
N ASP A 549 -19.91 20.21 4.77
CA ASP A 549 -18.54 20.04 5.29
C ASP A 549 -17.93 21.38 5.74
N TYR A 550 -18.22 22.46 4.99
CA TYR A 550 -17.81 23.81 5.34
C TYR A 550 -18.72 24.85 4.70
N THR A 551 -18.91 25.99 5.35
CA THR A 551 -19.61 27.15 4.76
C THR A 551 -18.62 28.29 4.55
N LEU A 552 -18.31 28.61 3.29
CA LEU A 552 -17.48 29.77 2.95
C LEU A 552 -18.24 31.05 3.25
N SER A 553 -17.61 32.02 3.92
CA SER A 553 -18.23 33.32 4.20
C SER A 553 -17.28 34.51 3.99
N GLY A 554 -17.84 35.68 3.67
CA GLY A 554 -17.11 36.95 3.59
C GLY A 554 -15.85 36.91 2.71
N PHE A 555 -14.66 37.12 3.30
CA PHE A 555 -13.39 37.15 2.57
C PHE A 555 -12.90 35.75 2.17
N GLU A 556 -13.27 34.70 2.90
CA GLU A 556 -12.95 33.31 2.56
C GLU A 556 -13.60 32.93 1.23
N SER A 557 -14.90 33.20 1.11
CA SER A 557 -15.65 33.06 -0.15
C SER A 557 -15.03 33.89 -1.27
N PHE A 558 -14.69 35.16 -1.01
CA PHE A 558 -14.01 35.99 -2.01
C PHE A 558 -12.73 35.34 -2.53
N TYR A 559 -11.87 34.86 -1.63
CA TYR A 559 -10.59 34.26 -1.99
C TYR A 559 -10.77 32.93 -2.72
N TYR A 560 -11.56 32.01 -2.17
CA TYR A 560 -11.72 30.66 -2.69
C TYR A 560 -12.34 30.67 -4.08
N ILE A 561 -13.46 31.40 -4.26
CA ILE A 561 -14.13 31.54 -5.56
C ILE A 561 -13.24 32.27 -6.58
N LEU A 562 -12.42 33.24 -6.15
CA LEU A 562 -11.45 33.90 -7.04
C LEU A 562 -10.44 32.88 -7.60
N THR A 563 -9.99 31.92 -6.77
CA THR A 563 -9.04 30.87 -7.18
C THR A 563 -9.62 29.81 -8.11
N MET A 564 -10.95 29.56 -8.07
CA MET A 564 -11.62 28.65 -9.01
C MET A 564 -11.72 29.19 -10.44
N GLY A 565 -11.50 30.49 -10.64
CA GLY A 565 -11.39 31.11 -11.96
C GLY A 565 -12.66 31.84 -12.45
N PRO A 566 -12.60 32.45 -13.65
CA PRO A 566 -13.59 33.43 -14.10
C PRO A 566 -15.05 32.97 -14.15
N GLU A 567 -15.28 31.68 -14.37
CA GLU A 567 -16.63 31.10 -14.44
C GLU A 567 -17.35 31.11 -13.08
N ALA A 568 -16.58 31.09 -11.98
CA ALA A 568 -17.09 31.11 -10.62
C ALA A 568 -17.31 32.53 -10.07
N TRP A 569 -16.75 33.57 -10.72
CA TRP A 569 -16.65 34.92 -10.14
C TRP A 569 -17.99 35.62 -9.86
N SER A 570 -19.10 35.15 -10.43
CA SER A 570 -20.45 35.66 -10.13
C SER A 570 -20.91 35.36 -8.69
N TYR A 571 -20.25 34.41 -8.02
CA TYR A 571 -20.51 33.95 -6.65
C TYR A 571 -19.55 34.55 -5.60
N ILE A 572 -18.61 35.41 -6.01
CA ILE A 572 -17.62 36.02 -5.10
C ILE A 572 -18.30 36.72 -3.93
N GLY A 573 -17.85 36.39 -2.71
CA GLY A 573 -18.28 37.04 -1.47
C GLY A 573 -19.69 36.67 -1.01
N ARG A 574 -20.31 35.66 -1.62
CA ARG A 574 -21.56 35.05 -1.13
C ARG A 574 -21.25 33.93 -0.15
N ASP A 575 -22.16 33.69 0.79
CA ASP A 575 -22.05 32.52 1.63
C ASP A 575 -22.40 31.28 0.80
N MET A 576 -21.53 30.27 0.83
CA MET A 576 -21.65 29.07 -0.02
C MET A 576 -21.38 27.83 0.83
N ASP A 577 -22.37 26.95 0.94
CA ASP A 577 -22.23 25.64 1.59
C ASP A 577 -21.50 24.69 0.65
N MET A 578 -20.51 23.99 1.18
CA MET A 578 -19.50 23.28 0.40
C MET A 578 -19.37 21.85 0.90
N LEU A 579 -19.33 20.89 -0.04
CA LEU A 579 -18.95 19.51 0.20
C LEU A 579 -17.55 19.29 -0.36
N VAL A 580 -16.64 18.75 0.46
CA VAL A 580 -15.21 18.62 0.18
C VAL A 580 -14.79 17.18 0.38
N GLU A 581 -13.79 16.71 -0.37
CA GLU A 581 -13.25 15.34 -0.23
C GLU A 581 -14.39 14.30 -0.25
N ARG A 582 -15.13 14.30 -1.37
CA ARG A 582 -16.35 13.48 -1.50
C ARG A 582 -16.08 12.05 -1.96
N ASP A 583 -14.91 11.85 -2.57
CA ASP A 583 -14.39 10.52 -2.85
C ASP A 583 -14.09 9.82 -1.52
N VAL A 584 -14.80 8.71 -1.25
CA VAL A 584 -14.79 8.07 0.08
C VAL A 584 -13.41 7.54 0.48
N LEU A 585 -12.63 7.06 -0.48
CA LEU A 585 -11.26 6.59 -0.23
C LEU A 585 -10.36 7.74 0.17
N SER A 586 -10.32 8.81 -0.64
CA SER A 586 -9.50 9.99 -0.37
C SER A 586 -9.91 10.69 0.95
N ARG A 587 -11.21 10.63 1.28
CA ARG A 587 -11.78 11.17 2.52
C ARG A 587 -11.27 10.46 3.77
N VAL A 588 -11.18 9.13 3.73
CA VAL A 588 -10.66 8.35 4.86
C VAL A 588 -9.12 8.43 4.89
N ASP A 589 -8.44 8.24 3.76
CA ASP A 589 -6.97 8.23 3.68
C ASP A 589 -6.35 9.53 4.19
N SER A 590 -6.94 10.68 3.85
CA SER A 590 -6.38 11.99 4.24
C SER A 590 -6.41 12.29 5.75
N ILE A 591 -7.17 11.52 6.56
CA ILE A 591 -7.16 11.61 8.03
C ILE A 591 -6.39 10.50 8.73
N LEU A 592 -5.81 9.57 7.98
CA LEU A 592 -5.04 8.50 8.56
C LEU A 592 -3.68 8.98 9.07
N LEU A 593 -3.29 8.45 10.22
CA LEU A 593 -1.98 8.65 10.81
C LEU A 593 -0.98 7.88 9.97
N GLN A 594 0.23 8.40 9.84
CA GLN A 594 1.26 7.76 9.05
C GLN A 594 1.48 6.30 9.48
N GLY A 595 1.58 5.39 8.50
CA GLY A 595 1.74 3.95 8.70
C GLY A 595 0.42 3.20 8.77
N LEU A 596 -0.71 3.89 8.68
CA LEU A 596 -1.99 3.33 8.28
C LEU A 596 -2.22 3.59 6.79
N THR A 597 -2.99 2.71 6.15
CA THR A 597 -3.45 2.85 4.78
C THR A 597 -4.87 2.32 4.67
N VAL A 598 -5.58 2.75 3.62
CA VAL A 598 -6.87 2.18 3.22
C VAL A 598 -6.68 1.08 2.18
N ASP A 599 -7.65 0.18 2.11
CA ASP A 599 -7.85 -0.74 0.99
C ASP A 599 -8.45 0.01 -0.21
N ASN A 600 -8.05 -0.34 -1.43
CA ASN A 600 -8.50 0.36 -2.64
C ASN A 600 -9.89 -0.08 -3.14
N ASP A 601 -10.53 -1.08 -2.52
CA ASP A 601 -11.86 -1.62 -2.90
C ASP A 601 -12.91 -1.32 -1.82
N PRO A 602 -13.43 -0.08 -1.73
CA PRO A 602 -14.49 0.26 -0.78
C PRO A 602 -15.80 -0.34 -1.26
N TYR A 603 -16.64 -0.85 -0.35
CA TYR A 603 -17.89 -1.51 -0.75
C TYR A 603 -19.08 -1.08 0.11
N ILE A 604 -20.28 -1.24 -0.42
CA ILE A 604 -21.51 -0.86 0.28
C ILE A 604 -21.85 -1.86 1.39
N VAL A 605 -22.12 -1.33 2.59
CA VAL A 605 -22.74 -2.06 3.71
C VAL A 605 -24.03 -1.38 4.12
N ILE A 606 -24.97 -2.18 4.64
CA ILE A 606 -26.32 -1.71 4.94
C ILE A 606 -26.69 -2.07 6.37
N ASP A 607 -27.14 -1.07 7.12
CA ASP A 607 -27.60 -1.28 8.48
C ASP A 607 -29.02 -1.90 8.51
N PRO A 608 -29.49 -2.41 9.66
CA PRO A 608 -30.83 -2.98 9.77
C PRO A 608 -31.98 -1.99 9.53
N THR A 609 -31.72 -0.68 9.59
CA THR A 609 -32.71 0.37 9.36
C THR A 609 -32.79 0.82 7.90
N GLY A 610 -31.85 0.39 7.06
CA GLY A 610 -31.78 0.70 5.65
C GLY A 610 -30.93 1.93 5.32
N ASN A 611 -30.01 2.34 6.20
CA ASN A 611 -28.98 3.32 5.84
C ASN A 611 -27.82 2.62 5.14
N LEU A 612 -27.25 3.30 4.14
CA LEU A 612 -26.17 2.78 3.31
C LEU A 612 -24.88 3.52 3.66
N PHE A 613 -23.79 2.76 3.79
CA PHE A 613 -22.46 3.28 4.04
C PHE A 613 -21.46 2.65 3.08
N TYR A 614 -20.43 3.40 2.70
CA TYR A 614 -19.21 2.77 2.20
C TYR A 614 -18.39 2.27 3.38
N ALA A 615 -18.06 0.98 3.39
CA ALA A 615 -17.07 0.41 4.28
C ALA A 615 -15.68 0.56 3.64
N VAL A 616 -14.85 1.40 4.24
CA VAL A 616 -13.45 1.57 3.86
C VAL A 616 -12.57 0.83 4.86
N SER A 617 -11.95 -0.24 4.41
CA SER A 617 -11.06 -1.05 5.24
C SER A 617 -9.75 -0.32 5.54
N ILE A 618 -9.31 -0.35 6.80
CA ILE A 618 -8.08 0.30 7.27
C ILE A 618 -7.16 -0.76 7.87
N TYR A 619 -5.89 -0.73 7.47
CA TYR A 619 -4.85 -1.60 8.00
C TYR A 619 -3.53 -0.86 8.20
N ILE A 620 -2.70 -1.39 9.11
CA ILE A 620 -1.33 -0.93 9.29
C ILE A 620 -0.52 -1.40 8.09
N ASP A 621 0.28 -0.50 7.53
CA ASP A 621 1.31 -0.78 6.54
C ASP A 621 2.57 -0.01 6.94
N TYR A 622 3.36 -0.59 7.84
CA TYR A 622 4.52 0.07 8.43
C TYR A 622 5.83 -0.69 8.18
N ASP A 623 6.77 -0.04 7.49
CA ASP A 623 8.12 -0.57 7.25
C ASP A 623 8.92 -0.63 8.56
N LEU A 624 9.29 -1.83 8.98
CA LEU A 624 10.02 -2.08 10.23
C LEU A 624 11.51 -1.77 10.09
N ALA A 625 12.11 -1.26 11.15
CA ALA A 625 13.52 -0.94 11.25
C ALA A 625 14.41 -2.20 11.42
N THR A 626 14.25 -3.21 10.58
CA THR A 626 15.02 -4.46 10.60
C THR A 626 15.18 -5.01 9.18
N GLY A 627 16.39 -5.46 8.83
CA GLY A 627 16.65 -6.10 7.54
C GLY A 627 16.13 -7.54 7.46
N TYR A 628 15.65 -8.11 8.57
CA TYR A 628 15.09 -9.46 8.58
C TYR A 628 13.65 -9.54 8.05
N ALA A 629 12.90 -8.43 8.11
CA ALA A 629 11.55 -8.37 7.56
C ALA A 629 11.63 -8.05 6.07
N HIS A 630 11.10 -8.93 5.22
CA HIS A 630 11.03 -8.72 3.77
C HIS A 630 9.71 -8.09 3.31
N GLU A 631 8.82 -7.82 4.26
CA GLU A 631 7.53 -7.19 4.06
C GLU A 631 7.25 -6.27 5.26
N ASN A 632 6.34 -5.31 5.06
CA ASN A 632 5.94 -4.39 6.11
C ASN A 632 5.18 -5.09 7.24
N TYR A 633 5.12 -4.44 8.40
CA TYR A 633 4.21 -4.83 9.48
C TYR A 633 2.78 -4.53 9.06
N MET A 634 2.03 -5.59 8.75
CA MET A 634 0.68 -5.51 8.20
C MET A 634 -0.35 -6.04 9.19
N ARG A 635 -1.30 -5.21 9.62
CA ARG A 635 -2.38 -5.62 10.55
C ARG A 635 -3.70 -4.96 10.20
N PHE A 636 -4.75 -5.76 10.07
CA PHE A 636 -6.09 -5.23 9.93
C PHE A 636 -6.52 -4.51 11.21
N MET A 637 -6.87 -3.24 11.09
CA MET A 637 -7.24 -2.40 12.24
C MET A 637 -8.74 -2.36 12.43
N GLY A 638 -9.49 -2.29 11.34
CA GLY A 638 -10.93 -2.14 11.32
C GLY A 638 -11.43 -1.49 10.04
N VAL A 639 -12.67 -1.00 10.07
CA VAL A 639 -13.30 -0.30 8.94
C VAL A 639 -13.75 1.10 9.35
N ALA A 640 -13.68 2.05 8.44
CA ALA A 640 -14.38 3.33 8.54
C ALA A 640 -15.65 3.27 7.71
N LEU A 641 -16.80 3.53 8.32
CA LEU A 641 -18.07 3.69 7.61
C LEU A 641 -18.24 5.15 7.21
N VAL A 642 -18.41 5.39 5.91
CA VAL A 642 -18.72 6.72 5.36
C VAL A 642 -20.16 6.73 4.90
N ASP A 643 -20.97 7.62 5.48
CA ASP A 643 -22.37 7.80 5.08
C ASP A 643 -22.46 8.43 3.68
N ILE A 644 -23.26 7.82 2.81
CA ILE A 644 -23.35 8.22 1.39
C ILE A 644 -24.08 9.56 1.18
N GLU A 645 -24.93 9.95 2.13
CA GLU A 645 -25.75 11.16 2.04
C GLU A 645 -25.06 12.34 2.68
N ASN A 646 -24.45 12.18 3.85
CA ASN A 646 -23.90 13.30 4.62
C ASN A 646 -22.37 13.28 4.80
N GLY A 647 -21.69 12.17 4.50
CA GLY A 647 -20.22 12.05 4.58
C GLY A 647 -19.65 12.00 6.00
N ASP A 648 -20.47 11.72 7.01
CA ASP A 648 -20.03 11.43 8.37
C ASP A 648 -19.20 10.13 8.37
N ILE A 649 -18.19 10.03 9.25
CA ILE A 649 -17.25 8.92 9.32
C ILE A 649 -17.25 8.32 10.73
N GLU A 650 -17.51 7.02 10.81
CA GLU A 650 -17.45 6.25 12.07
C GLU A 650 -16.43 5.12 11.95
N PHE A 651 -15.56 4.96 12.97
CA PHE A 651 -14.52 3.92 12.97
C PHE A 651 -14.95 2.71 13.79
N PHE A 652 -14.87 1.51 13.20
CA PHE A 652 -15.20 0.24 13.87
C PHE A 652 -13.98 -0.68 13.91
N ALA A 653 -13.61 -1.15 15.10
CA ALA A 653 -12.44 -1.99 15.33
C ALA A 653 -12.60 -3.39 14.72
N SER A 654 -11.49 -3.98 14.27
CA SER A 654 -11.43 -5.38 13.83
C SER A 654 -12.07 -6.33 14.86
N PRO A 655 -12.96 -7.25 14.45
CA PRO A 655 -13.51 -8.29 15.31
C PRO A 655 -12.46 -9.25 15.89
N SER A 656 -11.35 -9.46 15.19
CA SER A 656 -10.22 -10.26 15.63
C SER A 656 -9.12 -9.33 16.15
N THR A 657 -8.89 -9.33 17.46
CA THR A 657 -7.90 -8.46 18.11
C THR A 657 -6.63 -9.25 18.41
N ASP A 658 -5.60 -9.08 17.57
CA ASP A 658 -4.24 -9.41 17.98
C ASP A 658 -3.64 -8.19 18.71
N GLU A 659 -3.28 -8.39 19.98
CA GLU A 659 -2.67 -7.38 20.83
C GLU A 659 -1.20 -7.74 21.05
N GLY A 660 -0.28 -7.11 20.32
CA GLY A 660 1.14 -7.44 20.47
C GLY A 660 2.09 -6.27 20.36
N LEU A 661 2.02 -5.49 19.28
CA LEU A 661 3.04 -4.49 18.97
C LEU A 661 2.62 -3.10 19.44
N PHE A 662 3.61 -2.25 19.71
CA PHE A 662 3.38 -0.86 20.14
C PHE A 662 2.60 -0.04 19.09
N LEU A 663 2.68 -0.41 17.81
CA LEU A 663 1.94 0.22 16.71
C LEU A 663 0.44 0.00 16.84
N ASP A 664 0.01 -1.25 17.08
CA ASP A 664 -1.40 -1.61 17.28
C ASP A 664 -2.03 -0.75 18.38
N ILE A 665 -1.33 -0.67 19.52
CA ILE A 665 -1.76 0.10 20.69
C ILE A 665 -1.83 1.60 20.37
N THR A 666 -0.84 2.13 19.64
CA THR A 666 -0.79 3.55 19.31
C THR A 666 -1.97 3.93 18.42
N TYR A 667 -2.20 3.20 17.32
CA TYR A 667 -3.29 3.53 16.39
C TYR A 667 -4.68 3.30 16.99
N ARG A 668 -4.86 2.28 17.85
CA ARG A 668 -6.13 2.06 18.56
C ARG A 668 -6.46 3.18 19.55
N ASN A 669 -5.45 3.76 20.20
CA ASN A 669 -5.67 4.88 21.12
C ASN A 669 -5.86 6.23 20.41
N TYR A 670 -5.52 6.30 19.12
CA TYR A 670 -5.50 7.56 18.38
C TYR A 670 -6.87 7.93 17.79
N TYR A 671 -7.67 6.93 17.40
CA TYR A 671 -9.02 7.11 16.87
C TYR A 671 -10.05 6.55 17.85
N ASP A 672 -11.29 7.06 17.80
CA ASP A 672 -12.40 6.53 18.58
C ASP A 672 -12.97 5.28 17.91
N TRP A 673 -12.29 4.15 18.09
CA TRP A 673 -12.72 2.88 17.52
C TRP A 673 -13.90 2.29 18.32
N HIS A 674 -15.03 2.09 17.65
CA HIS A 674 -16.21 1.44 18.22
C HIS A 674 -16.14 -0.07 18.04
N ASP A 675 -16.83 -0.82 18.90
CA ASP A 675 -16.95 -2.26 18.72
C ASP A 675 -17.77 -2.57 17.48
N THR A 676 -17.30 -3.49 16.63
CA THR A 676 -18.03 -3.89 15.41
C THR A 676 -19.37 -4.55 15.77
N PRO A 677 -20.52 -3.98 15.38
CA PRO A 677 -21.82 -4.58 15.64
C PRO A 677 -22.07 -5.80 14.74
N ALA A 678 -22.91 -6.74 15.19
CA ALA A 678 -23.15 -8.00 14.48
C ALA A 678 -23.66 -7.82 13.03
N TRP A 679 -24.49 -6.79 12.78
CA TRP A 679 -24.98 -6.50 11.43
C TRP A 679 -23.85 -6.12 10.48
N LEU A 680 -22.86 -5.37 10.97
CA LEU A 680 -21.69 -4.96 10.20
C LEU A 680 -20.74 -6.15 10.04
N GLN A 681 -20.44 -6.85 11.14
CA GLN A 681 -19.56 -8.02 11.13
C GLN A 681 -19.98 -9.04 10.08
N SER A 682 -21.28 -9.35 9.98
CA SER A 682 -21.77 -10.31 8.99
C SER A 682 -21.49 -9.92 7.53
N GLN A 683 -21.28 -8.63 7.24
CA GLN A 683 -21.00 -8.08 5.91
C GLN A 683 -19.50 -7.78 5.69
N LEU A 684 -18.64 -7.94 6.71
CA LEU A 684 -17.23 -7.56 6.60
C LEU A 684 -16.46 -8.50 5.67
N LYS A 685 -15.65 -7.88 4.81
CA LYS A 685 -14.61 -8.56 4.03
C LYS A 685 -13.27 -8.39 4.75
N TRP A 686 -12.39 -9.38 4.60
CA TRP A 686 -10.97 -9.12 4.82
C TRP A 686 -10.45 -8.23 3.68
N PRO A 687 -9.63 -7.18 3.93
CA PRO A 687 -9.24 -6.24 2.88
C PRO A 687 -8.47 -6.92 1.76
N GLU A 688 -8.74 -6.54 0.51
CA GLU A 688 -8.19 -7.22 -0.67
C GLU A 688 -6.69 -7.01 -0.78
N ASP A 689 -6.24 -5.74 -0.75
CA ASP A 689 -4.82 -5.39 -0.90
C ASP A 689 -3.98 -6.02 0.23
N LEU A 690 -4.53 -6.06 1.44
CA LEU A 690 -3.90 -6.72 2.58
C LEU A 690 -3.78 -8.23 2.34
N TYR A 691 -4.87 -8.88 1.90
CA TYR A 691 -4.87 -10.31 1.64
C TYR A 691 -3.87 -10.68 0.56
N GLU A 692 -3.87 -9.94 -0.54
CA GLU A 692 -2.99 -10.15 -1.69
C GLU A 692 -1.51 -10.13 -1.28
N ARG A 693 -1.12 -9.15 -0.46
CA ARG A 693 0.25 -9.03 0.07
C ARG A 693 0.58 -10.13 1.05
N GLN A 694 -0.36 -10.51 1.92
CA GLN A 694 -0.21 -11.64 2.82
C GLN A 694 -0.02 -12.96 2.04
N LEU A 695 -0.74 -13.15 0.94
CA LEU A 695 -0.57 -14.29 0.03
C LEU A 695 0.80 -14.30 -0.64
N ASP A 696 1.28 -13.16 -1.11
CA ASP A 696 2.61 -13.06 -1.72
C ASP A 696 3.72 -13.48 -0.75
N VAL A 697 3.58 -13.16 0.54
CA VAL A 697 4.46 -13.67 1.59
C VAL A 697 4.24 -15.18 1.79
N ALA A 698 2.99 -15.61 1.98
CA ALA A 698 2.65 -17.00 2.24
C ALA A 698 3.15 -17.95 1.13
N PHE A 699 3.16 -17.53 -0.14
CA PHE A 699 3.64 -18.34 -1.26
C PHE A 699 5.11 -18.76 -1.18
N PHE A 700 5.94 -18.03 -0.44
CA PHE A 700 7.36 -18.32 -0.27
C PHE A 700 7.71 -18.71 1.17
N PHE A 701 7.26 -17.91 2.13
CA PHE A 701 7.70 -17.99 3.51
C PHE A 701 6.95 -19.02 4.36
N HIS A 702 6.06 -19.82 3.77
CA HIS A 702 5.55 -21.03 4.42
C HIS A 702 6.59 -22.17 4.48
N VAL A 703 7.61 -22.15 3.61
CA VAL A 703 8.67 -23.17 3.57
C VAL A 703 9.72 -22.85 4.62
N ASP A 704 9.77 -23.63 5.69
CA ASP A 704 10.71 -23.45 6.82
C ASP A 704 11.88 -24.45 6.82
N GLU A 705 11.86 -25.44 5.91
CA GLU A 705 12.93 -26.43 5.75
C GLU A 705 13.99 -25.98 4.74
N GLY A 706 15.26 -25.93 5.15
CA GLY A 706 16.35 -25.38 4.34
C GLY A 706 16.62 -26.12 3.03
N GLU A 707 16.47 -27.45 2.99
CA GLU A 707 16.64 -28.22 1.76
C GLU A 707 15.53 -27.91 0.76
N GLN A 708 14.28 -27.85 1.22
CA GLN A 708 13.14 -27.48 0.38
C GLN A 708 13.25 -26.02 -0.11
N TRP A 709 13.59 -25.10 0.78
CA TRP A 709 13.79 -23.68 0.44
C TRP A 709 14.86 -23.50 -0.64
N SER A 710 16.00 -24.19 -0.50
CA SER A 710 17.11 -24.09 -1.46
C SER A 710 16.76 -24.57 -2.86
N THR A 711 15.85 -25.54 -2.96
CA THR A 711 15.41 -26.10 -4.25
C THR A 711 14.19 -25.36 -4.80
N GLY A 712 13.43 -24.68 -3.94
CA GLY A 712 12.24 -23.91 -4.28
C GLY A 712 11.07 -24.76 -4.80
N VAL A 713 11.05 -26.05 -4.45
CA VAL A 713 10.09 -27.03 -4.99
C VAL A 713 8.67 -26.84 -4.48
N ASP A 714 8.50 -26.36 -3.24
CA ASP A 714 7.19 -26.11 -2.63
C ASP A 714 6.79 -24.63 -2.70
N PHE A 715 7.51 -23.80 -3.46
CA PHE A 715 7.08 -22.42 -3.68
C PHE A 715 5.81 -22.38 -4.52
N HIS A 716 4.91 -21.47 -4.15
CA HIS A 716 3.64 -21.29 -4.84
C HIS A 716 3.68 -20.07 -5.77
N GLN A 717 2.68 -19.98 -6.64
CA GLN A 717 2.41 -18.82 -7.47
C GLN A 717 0.91 -18.65 -7.65
N ARG A 718 0.51 -17.39 -7.86
CA ARG A 718 -0.84 -17.03 -8.32
C ARG A 718 -1.08 -17.59 -9.73
N PRO A 719 -2.17 -18.34 -9.96
CA PRO A 719 -2.56 -18.76 -11.30
C PRO A 719 -2.82 -17.55 -12.20
N THR A 720 -2.46 -17.65 -13.48
CA THR A 720 -2.69 -16.55 -14.43
C THR A 720 -4.18 -16.18 -14.54
N GLY A 721 -4.50 -14.91 -14.28
CA GLY A 721 -5.89 -14.41 -14.33
C GLY A 721 -6.76 -14.80 -13.12
N SER A 722 -6.14 -15.35 -12.06
CA SER A 722 -6.79 -15.47 -10.75
C SER A 722 -6.61 -14.16 -9.98
N ASP A 723 -7.63 -13.81 -9.20
CA ASP A 723 -7.63 -12.67 -8.30
C ASP A 723 -8.16 -13.10 -6.94
N THR A 724 -8.14 -12.22 -5.95
CA THR A 724 -8.88 -12.44 -4.70
C THR A 724 -10.37 -12.55 -4.99
N ARG A 725 -11.03 -13.52 -4.34
CA ARG A 725 -12.46 -13.75 -4.53
C ARG A 725 -13.13 -14.00 -3.21
N TYR A 726 -14.01 -13.09 -2.82
CA TYR A 726 -14.95 -13.35 -1.73
C TYR A 726 -15.99 -14.33 -2.23
N VAL A 727 -16.22 -15.46 -1.57
CA VAL A 727 -17.29 -16.42 -1.92
C VAL A 727 -17.87 -17.05 -0.66
N ILE A 728 -19.07 -17.58 -0.80
CA ILE A 728 -19.67 -18.50 0.15
C ILE A 728 -19.20 -19.91 -0.20
N MET A 729 -18.62 -20.61 0.77
CA MET A 729 -18.23 -22.01 0.63
C MET A 729 -18.77 -22.82 1.80
N ASN A 730 -19.19 -24.06 1.55
CA ASN A 730 -19.44 -25.02 2.61
C ASN A 730 -18.11 -25.69 2.99
N ILE A 731 -17.62 -25.42 4.19
CA ILE A 731 -16.34 -25.92 4.71
C ILE A 731 -16.65 -26.65 6.02
N GLU A 732 -16.21 -27.91 6.12
CA GLU A 732 -16.41 -28.74 7.32
C GLU A 732 -17.91 -28.92 7.71
N GLY A 733 -18.83 -28.79 6.75
CA GLY A 733 -20.28 -28.87 6.95
C GLY A 733 -20.96 -27.56 7.35
N GLU A 734 -20.22 -26.45 7.43
CA GLU A 734 -20.73 -25.12 7.74
C GLU A 734 -20.58 -24.17 6.54
N LYS A 735 -21.63 -23.36 6.28
CA LYS A 735 -21.59 -22.29 5.29
C LYS A 735 -20.76 -21.13 5.82
N ARG A 736 -19.67 -20.77 5.13
CA ARG A 736 -18.74 -19.71 5.53
C ARG A 736 -18.56 -18.69 4.41
N PHE A 737 -18.50 -17.41 4.77
CA PHE A 737 -18.09 -16.35 3.86
C PHE A 737 -16.57 -16.18 3.95
N VAL A 738 -15.87 -16.29 2.83
CA VAL A 738 -14.41 -16.34 2.81
C VAL A 738 -13.82 -15.56 1.65
N ALA A 739 -12.66 -14.94 1.85
CA ALA A 739 -11.77 -14.55 0.76
C ALA A 739 -10.93 -15.78 0.38
N TYR A 740 -11.04 -16.23 -0.87
CA TYR A 740 -10.38 -17.44 -1.35
C TYR A 740 -9.45 -17.12 -2.51
N HIS A 741 -8.33 -17.84 -2.59
CA HIS A 741 -7.37 -17.72 -3.69
C HIS A 741 -6.77 -19.10 -4.03
N ASN A 742 -6.74 -19.45 -5.32
CA ASN A 742 -6.11 -20.69 -5.81
C ASN A 742 -4.59 -20.57 -5.81
N ALA A 743 -3.85 -21.64 -5.50
CA ALA A 743 -2.39 -21.67 -5.59
C ALA A 743 -1.90 -22.81 -6.48
N GLU A 744 -0.97 -22.51 -7.38
CA GLU A 744 -0.27 -23.49 -8.21
C GLU A 744 1.21 -23.57 -7.79
N PHE A 745 1.87 -24.70 -8.02
CA PHE A 745 3.31 -24.81 -7.79
C PHE A 745 4.09 -23.92 -8.77
N ARG A 746 5.06 -23.18 -8.24
CA ARG A 746 5.88 -22.26 -9.01
C ARG A 746 6.72 -23.01 -10.03
N PHE A 747 6.74 -22.50 -11.26
CA PHE A 747 7.48 -23.10 -12.39
C PHE A 747 7.11 -24.56 -12.74
N ALA A 748 5.99 -25.08 -12.24
CA ALA A 748 5.54 -26.42 -12.58
C ALA A 748 4.99 -26.48 -14.01
N THR A 749 5.55 -27.35 -14.85
CA THR A 749 5.12 -27.53 -16.26
C THR A 749 3.66 -27.96 -16.38
N ALA A 750 3.17 -28.77 -15.44
CA ALA A 750 1.82 -29.33 -15.46
C ALA A 750 0.77 -28.38 -14.85
N ILE A 751 1.19 -27.28 -14.21
CA ILE A 751 0.28 -26.29 -13.60
C ILE A 751 -0.69 -26.97 -12.61
N ASN A 752 -0.15 -27.85 -11.76
CA ASN A 752 -0.93 -28.59 -10.77
C ASN A 752 -1.30 -27.69 -9.59
N LEU A 753 -2.46 -27.95 -9.00
CA LEU A 753 -2.94 -27.24 -7.82
C LEU A 753 -2.06 -27.60 -6.62
N ALA A 754 -1.48 -26.59 -5.99
CA ALA A 754 -0.79 -26.73 -4.71
C ALA A 754 -1.77 -26.66 -3.53
N GLY A 755 -2.88 -25.95 -3.71
CA GLY A 755 -3.97 -25.88 -2.74
C GLY A 755 -4.82 -24.64 -2.94
N ILE A 756 -5.63 -24.31 -1.93
CA ILE A 756 -6.34 -23.03 -1.84
C ILE A 756 -6.00 -22.34 -0.53
N TYR A 757 -5.77 -21.04 -0.60
CA TYR A 757 -5.64 -20.17 0.55
C TYR A 757 -7.01 -19.54 0.84
N ILE A 758 -7.41 -19.57 2.10
CA ILE A 758 -8.69 -19.07 2.58
C ILE A 758 -8.45 -18.15 3.77
N MET A 759 -9.05 -16.97 3.72
CA MET A 759 -9.19 -16.06 4.86
C MET A 759 -10.68 -15.98 5.24
N GLY A 760 -10.99 -16.15 6.53
CA GLY A 760 -12.36 -16.01 7.02
C GLY A 760 -12.85 -14.57 6.96
N CYS A 761 -14.09 -14.39 6.48
CA CYS A 761 -14.81 -13.12 6.41
C CYS A 761 -16.14 -13.23 7.17
N GLY A 762 -16.86 -12.11 7.31
CA GLY A 762 -18.17 -12.11 7.96
C GLY A 762 -18.11 -12.43 9.45
N ASP A 763 -19.09 -13.20 9.92
CA ASP A 763 -19.26 -13.65 11.30
C ASP A 763 -18.62 -15.01 11.60
N THR A 764 -18.07 -15.70 10.58
CA THR A 764 -17.45 -17.03 10.71
C THR A 764 -15.94 -16.98 10.56
N ASP A 765 -15.19 -17.29 11.64
CA ASP A 765 -13.73 -17.38 11.62
C ASP A 765 -13.02 -16.12 11.05
N PHE A 766 -13.57 -14.92 11.27
CA PHE A 766 -13.03 -13.67 10.72
C PHE A 766 -11.53 -13.50 11.00
N GLY A 767 -10.73 -13.24 9.96
CA GLY A 767 -9.28 -13.07 10.06
C GLY A 767 -8.48 -14.36 10.26
N ARG A 768 -9.13 -15.53 10.25
CA ARG A 768 -8.44 -16.82 10.33
C ARG A 768 -7.90 -17.22 8.97
N PHE A 769 -6.58 -17.25 8.84
CA PHE A 769 -5.89 -17.66 7.62
C PHE A 769 -5.62 -19.17 7.61
N THR A 770 -6.09 -19.87 6.58
CA THR A 770 -5.95 -21.32 6.43
C THR A 770 -5.52 -21.68 5.01
N PHE A 771 -4.48 -22.50 4.89
CA PHE A 771 -4.06 -23.12 3.64
C PHE A 771 -4.57 -24.56 3.56
N TYR A 772 -5.43 -24.84 2.59
CA TYR A 772 -5.89 -26.19 2.28
C TYR A 772 -4.99 -26.79 1.21
N LYS A 773 -3.98 -27.54 1.65
CA LYS A 773 -2.92 -28.14 0.82
C LYS A 773 -3.43 -29.30 -0.02
N ALA A 774 -3.11 -29.26 -1.31
CA ALA A 774 -3.34 -30.34 -2.26
C ALA A 774 -2.10 -31.23 -2.39
N GLY A 775 -2.19 -32.49 -1.99
CA GLY A 775 -1.08 -33.45 -2.13
C GLY A 775 0.04 -33.26 -1.10
N GLU A 776 1.28 -33.51 -1.52
CA GLU A 776 2.51 -33.43 -0.71
C GLU A 776 3.35 -32.22 -1.15
N ASP A 777 4.42 -31.92 -0.40
CA ASP A 777 5.35 -30.81 -0.69
C ASP A 777 5.93 -30.94 -2.12
N GLY A 778 5.70 -29.92 -2.95
CA GLY A 778 6.15 -29.86 -4.34
C GLY A 778 5.50 -30.87 -5.28
N TYR A 779 4.47 -31.62 -4.85
CA TYR A 779 3.82 -32.63 -5.67
C TYR A 779 2.32 -32.78 -5.40
N SER A 780 1.53 -32.60 -6.46
CA SER A 780 0.09 -32.81 -6.47
C SER A 780 -0.36 -33.43 -7.79
N ASN A 781 -1.40 -34.25 -7.73
CA ASN A 781 -2.13 -34.76 -8.91
C ASN A 781 -3.45 -34.03 -9.16
N TRP A 782 -3.76 -33.03 -8.35
CA TRP A 782 -4.98 -32.24 -8.49
C TRP A 782 -4.79 -31.20 -9.59
N LEU A 783 -5.77 -31.05 -10.47
CA LEU A 783 -5.72 -30.10 -11.58
C LEU A 783 -5.74 -28.68 -11.02
N GLY A 784 -4.84 -27.82 -11.48
CA GLY A 784 -4.95 -26.37 -11.25
C GLY A 784 -6.09 -25.76 -12.08
N PRO A 785 -6.51 -24.52 -11.79
CA PRO A 785 -7.60 -23.86 -12.51
C PRO A 785 -7.34 -23.74 -14.02
N ASN A 786 -6.08 -23.57 -14.44
CA ASN A 786 -5.71 -23.56 -15.87
C ASN A 786 -5.82 -24.94 -16.51
N ALA A 787 -5.39 -25.99 -15.81
CA ALA A 787 -5.51 -27.37 -16.28
C ALA A 787 -6.99 -27.82 -16.36
N ALA A 788 -7.83 -27.35 -15.42
CA ALA A 788 -9.26 -27.61 -15.45
C ALA A 788 -9.94 -27.04 -16.71
N VAL A 789 -9.57 -25.84 -17.15
CA VAL A 789 -10.06 -25.28 -18.43
C VAL A 789 -9.57 -26.08 -19.63
N GLN A 790 -8.33 -26.57 -19.62
CA GLN A 790 -7.85 -27.44 -20.70
C GLN A 790 -8.62 -28.76 -20.76
N ALA A 791 -8.93 -29.36 -19.62
CA ALA A 791 -9.79 -30.54 -19.54
C ALA A 791 -11.20 -30.23 -20.07
N PHE A 792 -11.75 -29.07 -19.69
CA PHE A 792 -13.04 -28.57 -20.17
C PHE A 792 -13.08 -28.44 -21.70
N GLU A 793 -12.08 -27.80 -22.30
CA GLU A 793 -11.99 -27.55 -23.75
C GLU A 793 -11.72 -28.81 -24.59
N THR A 794 -11.14 -29.84 -23.99
CA THR A 794 -10.78 -31.08 -24.69
C THR A 794 -11.91 -32.09 -24.72
N ASN A 795 -12.91 -31.98 -23.83
CA ASN A 795 -14.12 -32.79 -23.85
C ASN A 795 -14.87 -32.60 -25.18
N ASP A 796 -15.23 -33.72 -25.84
CA ASP A 796 -15.80 -33.68 -27.19
C ASP A 796 -17.16 -32.95 -27.26
N VAL A 797 -18.02 -33.12 -26.25
CA VAL A 797 -19.36 -32.48 -26.19
C VAL A 797 -19.21 -30.99 -25.98
N VAL A 798 -18.42 -30.59 -24.97
CA VAL A 798 -18.14 -29.19 -24.66
C VAL A 798 -17.50 -28.50 -25.85
N ARG A 799 -16.46 -29.09 -26.44
CA ARG A 799 -15.74 -28.52 -27.58
C ARG A 799 -16.66 -28.28 -28.77
N THR A 800 -17.56 -29.20 -29.08
CA THR A 800 -18.56 -29.01 -30.14
C THR A 800 -19.51 -27.85 -29.79
N GLN A 801 -19.96 -27.76 -28.54
CA GLN A 801 -20.84 -26.67 -28.11
C GLN A 801 -20.15 -25.30 -28.18
N LEU A 802 -18.91 -25.18 -27.69
CA LEU A 802 -18.12 -23.96 -27.76
C LEU A 802 -17.90 -23.50 -29.21
N GLN A 803 -17.66 -24.45 -30.14
CA GLN A 803 -17.55 -24.14 -31.56
C GLN A 803 -18.86 -23.62 -32.17
N LEU A 804 -20.01 -24.13 -31.73
CA LEU A 804 -21.32 -23.64 -32.15
C LEU A 804 -21.61 -22.23 -31.65
N TRP A 805 -21.21 -21.93 -30.42
CA TRP A 805 -21.38 -20.61 -29.80
C TRP A 805 -20.46 -19.52 -30.38
N GLY A 806 -19.30 -19.88 -30.93
CA GLY A 806 -18.38 -18.92 -31.54
C GLY A 806 -17.55 -18.17 -30.49
N SER A 807 -17.62 -16.83 -30.47
CA SER A 807 -16.82 -16.01 -29.54
C SER A 807 -17.34 -16.16 -28.11
N HIS A 808 -16.45 -16.54 -27.19
CA HIS A 808 -16.78 -16.78 -25.80
C HIS A 808 -15.60 -16.46 -24.88
N ARG A 809 -15.91 -16.24 -23.60
CA ARG A 809 -14.96 -16.00 -22.52
C ARG A 809 -15.33 -16.88 -21.33
N TYR A 810 -14.32 -17.37 -20.61
CA TYR A 810 -14.53 -18.04 -19.33
C TYR A 810 -14.61 -17.04 -18.18
N GLY A 811 -15.55 -17.27 -17.28
CA GLY A 811 -15.70 -16.54 -16.04
C GLY A 811 -14.74 -17.01 -14.95
N ASN A 812 -15.13 -16.74 -13.71
CA ASN A 812 -14.39 -17.13 -12.52
C ASN A 812 -14.25 -18.65 -12.41
N ARG A 813 -13.04 -19.14 -12.11
CA ARG A 813 -12.73 -20.57 -11.96
C ARG A 813 -12.70 -20.93 -10.49
N LEU A 814 -13.89 -21.19 -9.96
CA LEU A 814 -14.12 -21.36 -8.53
C LEU A 814 -14.07 -22.84 -8.16
N LEU A 815 -13.36 -23.19 -7.10
CA LEU A 815 -13.33 -24.55 -6.57
C LEU A 815 -14.45 -24.70 -5.53
N TYR A 816 -15.36 -25.63 -5.76
CA TYR A 816 -16.45 -25.93 -4.83
C TYR A 816 -16.50 -27.39 -4.45
N HIS A 817 -16.91 -27.65 -3.21
CA HIS A 817 -17.31 -28.97 -2.75
C HIS A 817 -18.77 -29.22 -3.11
N LEU A 818 -19.04 -30.15 -4.04
CA LEU A 818 -20.37 -30.52 -4.51
C LEU A 818 -20.50 -32.05 -4.51
N GLY A 819 -21.51 -32.61 -3.83
CA GLY A 819 -21.80 -34.05 -3.90
C GLY A 819 -20.71 -34.97 -3.35
N GLY A 820 -19.99 -34.55 -2.31
CA GLY A 820 -18.89 -35.32 -1.70
C GLY A 820 -17.55 -35.21 -2.43
N GLU A 821 -17.48 -34.44 -3.53
CA GLU A 821 -16.29 -34.31 -4.38
C GLU A 821 -16.01 -32.84 -4.72
N LEU A 822 -14.78 -32.55 -5.14
CA LEU A 822 -14.35 -31.21 -5.50
C LEU A 822 -14.45 -30.98 -7.00
N PHE A 823 -15.13 -29.91 -7.39
CA PHE A 823 -15.32 -29.53 -8.79
C PHE A 823 -14.89 -28.08 -9.02
N PHE A 824 -14.26 -27.84 -10.16
CA PHE A 824 -14.16 -26.49 -10.70
C PHE A 824 -15.46 -26.12 -11.40
N VAL A 825 -16.02 -25.00 -11.00
CA VAL A 825 -17.15 -24.35 -11.67
C VAL A 825 -16.55 -23.35 -12.66
N VAL A 826 -16.89 -23.51 -13.94
CA VAL A 826 -16.35 -22.70 -15.04
C VAL A 826 -17.52 -22.10 -15.83
N PRO A 827 -17.97 -20.88 -15.49
CA PRO A 827 -18.97 -20.17 -16.28
C PRO A 827 -18.43 -19.83 -17.68
N VAL A 828 -19.27 -19.96 -18.70
CA VAL A 828 -18.95 -19.60 -20.09
C VAL A 828 -19.88 -18.47 -20.52
N PHE A 829 -19.29 -17.31 -20.83
CA PHE A 829 -20.01 -16.14 -21.33
C PHE A 829 -19.85 -16.03 -22.84
N LEU A 830 -20.98 -15.83 -23.52
CA LEU A 830 -21.03 -15.58 -24.96
C LEU A 830 -20.86 -14.10 -25.23
N GLU A 831 -19.98 -13.76 -26.17
CA GLU A 831 -19.75 -12.38 -26.58
C GLU A 831 -20.61 -12.06 -27.79
N VAL A 832 -21.60 -11.20 -27.59
CA VAL A 832 -22.50 -10.75 -28.65
C VAL A 832 -22.12 -9.33 -29.05
N GLU A 833 -21.56 -9.18 -30.26
CA GLU A 833 -21.36 -7.87 -30.88
C GLU A 833 -22.71 -7.30 -31.33
N THR A 834 -23.10 -6.17 -30.73
CA THR A 834 -24.27 -5.42 -31.18
C THR A 834 -23.90 -4.41 -32.28
N SER A 835 -24.90 -3.94 -33.03
CA SER A 835 -24.76 -2.99 -34.14
C SER A 835 -24.15 -1.61 -33.76
N VAL A 836 -23.90 -1.36 -32.47
CA VAL A 836 -23.35 -0.11 -31.92
C VAL A 836 -21.98 -0.33 -31.23
N ASN A 837 -21.20 -1.33 -31.63
CA ASN A 837 -19.89 -1.62 -31.03
C ASN A 837 -19.93 -1.93 -29.52
N ARG A 838 -21.09 -2.35 -28.97
CA ARG A 838 -21.20 -2.79 -27.58
C ARG A 838 -21.14 -4.31 -27.54
N VAL A 839 -20.17 -4.85 -26.81
CA VAL A 839 -20.09 -6.26 -26.45
C VAL A 839 -21.02 -6.48 -25.25
N ILE A 840 -22.05 -7.31 -25.43
CA ILE A 840 -22.88 -7.80 -24.34
C ILE A 840 -22.40 -9.22 -24.03
N GLN A 841 -22.25 -9.52 -22.73
CA GLN A 841 -21.97 -10.87 -22.26
C GLN A 841 -23.24 -11.50 -21.70
N LYS A 842 -23.56 -12.69 -22.19
CA LYS A 842 -24.67 -13.51 -21.69
C LYS A 842 -24.11 -14.85 -21.22
N LEU A 843 -24.59 -15.36 -20.10
CA LEU A 843 -24.24 -16.70 -19.66
C LEU A 843 -24.72 -17.72 -20.72
N GLY A 844 -23.77 -18.38 -21.37
CA GLY A 844 -24.05 -19.45 -22.35
C GLY A 844 -24.27 -20.79 -21.66
N GLY A 845 -23.51 -21.05 -20.60
CA GLY A 845 -23.66 -22.21 -19.74
C GLY A 845 -22.59 -22.24 -18.66
N VAL A 846 -22.66 -23.24 -17.78
CA VAL A 846 -21.71 -23.47 -16.70
C VAL A 846 -21.13 -24.87 -16.81
N GLY A 847 -19.80 -24.92 -16.87
CA GLY A 847 -19.04 -26.16 -16.87
C GLY A 847 -18.75 -26.64 -15.45
N LEU A 848 -18.80 -27.96 -15.26
CA LEU A 848 -18.27 -28.64 -14.08
C LEU A 848 -17.12 -29.56 -14.50
N VAL A 849 -15.98 -29.45 -13.81
CA VAL A 849 -14.79 -30.26 -14.07
C VAL A 849 -14.31 -30.90 -12.78
N ASP A 850 -14.20 -32.23 -12.76
CA ASP A 850 -13.63 -32.97 -11.63
C ASP A 850 -12.16 -32.62 -11.42
N VAL A 851 -11.81 -32.19 -10.21
CA VAL A 851 -10.47 -31.63 -9.92
C VAL A 851 -9.41 -32.73 -9.83
N LYS A 852 -9.80 -33.97 -9.56
CA LYS A 852 -8.87 -35.07 -9.30
C LYS A 852 -8.36 -35.73 -10.57
N THR A 853 -9.22 -35.89 -11.57
CA THR A 853 -8.90 -36.60 -12.82
C THR A 853 -9.02 -35.72 -14.05
N GLY A 854 -9.90 -34.70 -14.01
CA GLY A 854 -10.29 -33.95 -15.21
C GLY A 854 -11.04 -34.78 -16.26
N GLU A 855 -11.38 -36.04 -15.98
CA GLU A 855 -12.06 -36.92 -16.94
C GLU A 855 -13.57 -36.68 -16.95
N ARG A 856 -14.14 -36.32 -15.80
CA ARG A 856 -15.55 -35.99 -15.64
C ARG A 856 -15.77 -34.49 -15.88
N VAL A 857 -16.36 -34.20 -17.03
CA VAL A 857 -16.63 -32.85 -17.50
C VAL A 857 -18.04 -32.81 -18.07
N GLU A 858 -18.86 -31.88 -17.57
CA GLU A 858 -20.19 -31.60 -18.10
C GLU A 858 -20.42 -30.11 -18.28
N LEU A 859 -21.36 -29.77 -19.16
CA LEU A 859 -21.78 -28.40 -19.45
C LEU A 859 -23.31 -28.31 -19.43
N GLY A 860 -23.83 -27.59 -18.45
CA GLY A 860 -25.26 -27.28 -18.34
C GLY A 860 -25.53 -25.79 -18.61
N SER A 861 -26.80 -25.41 -18.71
CA SER A 861 -27.24 -24.01 -18.71
C SER A 861 -27.01 -23.31 -17.37
N SER A 862 -26.94 -24.10 -16.28
CA SER A 862 -26.62 -23.66 -14.92
C SER A 862 -25.76 -24.71 -14.21
N VAL A 863 -25.15 -24.34 -13.08
CA VAL A 863 -24.40 -25.27 -12.22
C VAL A 863 -25.26 -26.45 -11.76
N VAL A 864 -26.53 -26.22 -11.47
CA VAL A 864 -27.48 -27.25 -11.03
C VAL A 864 -27.69 -28.27 -12.14
N GLU A 865 -27.90 -27.81 -13.37
CA GLU A 865 -28.08 -28.70 -14.52
C GLU A 865 -26.81 -29.50 -14.81
N ALA A 866 -25.65 -28.83 -14.85
CA ALA A 866 -24.35 -29.47 -15.05
C ALA A 866 -24.10 -30.56 -13.99
N TYR A 867 -24.45 -30.29 -12.74
CA TYR A 867 -24.35 -31.25 -11.65
C TYR A 867 -25.30 -32.44 -11.87
N TYR A 868 -26.57 -32.20 -12.21
CA TYR A 868 -27.50 -33.29 -12.48
C TYR A 868 -27.13 -34.12 -13.72
N GLN A 869 -26.53 -33.52 -14.75
CA GLN A 869 -26.01 -34.26 -15.91
C GLN A 869 -24.86 -35.17 -15.48
N MET A 870 -23.92 -34.62 -14.71
CA MET A 870 -22.73 -35.32 -14.19
C MET A 870 -23.09 -36.60 -13.42
N PHE A 871 -24.16 -36.53 -12.62
CA PHE A 871 -24.61 -37.66 -11.79
C PHE A 871 -25.78 -38.45 -12.41
N GLY A 872 -26.18 -38.15 -13.65
CA GLY A 872 -27.25 -38.86 -14.36
C GLY A 872 -28.64 -38.71 -13.71
N LEU A 873 -28.87 -37.61 -13.02
CA LEU A 873 -30.10 -37.29 -12.27
C LEU A 873 -31.18 -36.64 -13.16
N LEU A 874 -30.82 -36.17 -14.36
CA LEU A 874 -31.68 -35.45 -15.32
C LEU A 874 -32.61 -36.33 -16.17
N ASN A 875 -33.16 -37.41 -15.60
CA ASN A 875 -34.08 -38.28 -16.33
C ASN A 875 -35.52 -37.70 -16.43
N GLN A 876 -35.66 -36.43 -16.81
CA GLN A 876 -36.94 -35.77 -17.08
C GLN A 876 -36.95 -35.05 -18.45
N THR A 877 -38.16 -34.89 -18.98
CA THR A 877 -38.53 -34.75 -20.40
C THR A 877 -37.97 -33.51 -21.10
N ILE A 878 -37.32 -33.70 -22.25
CA ILE A 878 -36.90 -32.63 -23.17
C ILE A 878 -38.16 -31.86 -23.65
N ILE A 879 -38.25 -30.58 -23.31
CA ILE A 879 -39.30 -29.66 -23.79
C ILE A 879 -39.16 -29.48 -25.30
N GLN A 880 -40.25 -29.66 -26.07
CA GLN A 880 -40.20 -29.60 -27.54
C GLN A 880 -40.09 -28.16 -28.05
N GLU A 881 -39.63 -28.01 -29.30
CA GLU A 881 -39.54 -26.72 -29.98
C GLU A 881 -40.95 -26.12 -30.16
N GLY A 882 -41.16 -24.89 -29.69
CA GLY A 882 -42.45 -24.20 -29.68
C GLY A 882 -43.24 -24.29 -28.36
N GLU A 883 -42.66 -24.82 -27.28
CA GLU A 883 -43.33 -24.97 -25.98
C GLU A 883 -42.60 -24.21 -24.86
N VAL A 884 -43.39 -23.66 -23.92
CA VAL A 884 -42.92 -23.13 -22.64
C VAL A 884 -43.32 -24.12 -21.56
N ALA A 885 -42.35 -24.68 -20.83
CA ALA A 885 -42.64 -25.70 -19.83
C ALA A 885 -41.58 -25.75 -18.71
N PHE A 886 -41.85 -26.56 -17.70
CA PHE A 886 -40.88 -26.88 -16.67
C PHE A 886 -39.83 -27.85 -17.20
N GLU A 887 -38.56 -27.47 -17.06
CA GLU A 887 -37.43 -28.35 -17.35
C GLU A 887 -37.13 -29.25 -16.16
N SER A 888 -37.24 -28.71 -14.94
CA SER A 888 -37.26 -29.49 -13.71
C SER A 888 -37.99 -28.73 -12.62
N VAL A 889 -38.72 -29.45 -11.76
CA VAL A 889 -39.27 -28.87 -10.52
C VAL A 889 -39.15 -29.89 -9.39
N SER A 890 -38.60 -29.46 -8.25
CA SER A 890 -38.47 -30.32 -7.08
C SER A 890 -38.43 -29.52 -5.78
N PHE A 891 -38.81 -30.15 -4.67
CA PHE A 891 -38.51 -29.63 -3.34
C PHE A 891 -37.16 -30.16 -2.87
N ASN A 892 -36.38 -29.29 -2.24
CA ASN A 892 -35.15 -29.64 -1.57
C ASN A 892 -35.05 -28.96 -0.19
N PRO A 893 -35.10 -29.71 0.93
CA PRO A 893 -35.33 -31.16 0.99
C PRO A 893 -36.81 -31.53 0.75
N LEU A 894 -37.07 -32.79 0.37
CA LEU A 894 -38.43 -33.35 0.22
C LEU A 894 -39.15 -33.58 1.57
N THR A 895 -38.40 -33.55 2.67
CA THR A 895 -38.89 -33.72 4.04
C THR A 895 -38.31 -32.60 4.91
N ILE A 896 -39.16 -31.89 5.65
CA ILE A 896 -38.77 -30.78 6.54
C ILE A 896 -39.37 -30.98 7.94
N GLU A 897 -38.72 -30.44 8.98
CA GLU A 897 -39.37 -30.28 10.27
C GLU A 897 -40.37 -29.11 10.24
N SER A 898 -41.45 -29.21 11.01
CA SER A 898 -42.43 -28.11 11.14
C SER A 898 -41.76 -26.78 11.52
N GLY A 899 -41.82 -25.79 10.64
CA GLY A 899 -41.21 -24.47 10.81
C GLY A 899 -39.84 -24.29 10.15
N GLN A 900 -39.25 -25.36 9.60
CA GLN A 900 -38.12 -25.26 8.68
C GLN A 900 -38.60 -25.05 7.24
N PHE A 901 -37.70 -24.58 6.36
CA PHE A 901 -38.02 -24.29 4.97
C PHE A 901 -37.52 -25.39 4.02
N ALA A 902 -38.26 -25.60 2.92
CA ALA A 902 -37.82 -26.35 1.75
C ALA A 902 -37.69 -25.40 0.57
N ASN A 903 -36.59 -25.49 -0.19
CA ASN A 903 -36.44 -24.77 -1.44
C ASN A 903 -37.30 -25.44 -2.52
N LEU A 904 -38.17 -24.68 -3.18
CA LEU A 904 -38.83 -25.14 -4.39
C LEU A 904 -37.96 -24.75 -5.59
N LEU A 905 -37.15 -25.68 -6.06
CA LEU A 905 -36.33 -25.48 -7.25
C LEU A 905 -37.23 -25.63 -8.48
N ALA A 906 -37.41 -24.56 -9.23
CA ALA A 906 -38.19 -24.56 -10.48
C ALA A 906 -37.33 -24.00 -11.62
N LEU A 907 -36.98 -24.88 -12.56
CA LEU A 907 -36.32 -24.55 -13.82
C LEU A 907 -37.36 -24.57 -14.93
N MET A 908 -37.45 -23.49 -15.68
CA MET A 908 -38.46 -23.22 -16.69
C MET A 908 -37.76 -22.82 -17.97
N ARG A 909 -38.20 -23.35 -19.10
CA ARG A 909 -37.61 -23.01 -20.41
C ARG A 909 -38.68 -22.44 -21.31
N ASN A 910 -38.37 -21.31 -21.92
CA ASN A 910 -39.10 -20.81 -23.07
C ASN A 910 -38.43 -21.34 -24.34
N ASN A 911 -38.92 -22.47 -24.87
CA ASN A 911 -38.43 -23.03 -26.13
C ASN A 911 -39.31 -22.59 -27.32
N ASP A 912 -40.08 -21.51 -27.17
CA ASP A 912 -40.79 -20.85 -28.26
C ASP A 912 -39.92 -19.76 -28.93
N ASN A 913 -40.30 -19.35 -30.14
CA ASN A 913 -39.65 -18.30 -30.93
C ASN A 913 -40.08 -16.88 -30.53
N VAL A 914 -40.82 -16.72 -29.42
CA VAL A 914 -41.36 -15.44 -28.93
C VAL A 914 -41.03 -15.29 -27.44
N THR A 915 -40.82 -14.06 -26.99
CA THR A 915 -40.64 -13.73 -25.57
C THR A 915 -41.98 -13.81 -24.83
N HIS A 916 -42.00 -14.45 -23.66
CA HIS A 916 -43.19 -14.57 -22.81
C HIS A 916 -42.94 -13.99 -21.42
N ASN A 917 -43.97 -13.44 -20.77
CA ASN A 917 -43.92 -13.07 -19.36
C ASN A 917 -44.41 -14.25 -18.52
N LEU A 918 -43.52 -14.83 -17.71
CA LEU A 918 -43.84 -16.03 -16.94
C LEU A 918 -44.38 -15.69 -15.56
N TYR A 919 -45.25 -16.56 -15.04
CA TYR A 919 -45.70 -16.54 -13.65
C TYR A 919 -45.63 -17.96 -13.10
N LEU A 920 -45.08 -18.10 -11.89
CA LEU A 920 -45.04 -19.36 -11.16
C LEU A 920 -46.06 -19.29 -10.02
N ASP A 921 -47.11 -20.10 -10.10
CA ASP A 921 -48.07 -20.23 -9.00
C ASP A 921 -47.77 -21.47 -8.17
N ILE A 922 -47.60 -21.27 -6.86
CA ILE A 922 -47.47 -22.32 -5.86
C ILE A 922 -48.81 -22.46 -5.16
N VAL A 923 -49.52 -23.54 -5.47
CA VAL A 923 -50.87 -23.83 -4.95
C VAL A 923 -50.76 -24.89 -3.85
N THR A 924 -51.15 -24.51 -2.65
CA THR A 924 -51.08 -25.35 -1.45
C THR A 924 -52.48 -25.65 -0.92
N ALA A 925 -52.68 -26.86 -0.36
CA ALA A 925 -53.90 -27.18 0.37
C ALA A 925 -54.02 -26.35 1.66
N THR A 926 -55.20 -26.35 2.29
CA THR A 926 -55.46 -25.60 3.54
C THR A 926 -54.47 -26.00 4.65
N GLY A 927 -53.48 -25.15 4.90
CA GLY A 927 -52.37 -25.34 5.84
C GLY A 927 -51.64 -24.02 6.10
N ASN A 928 -50.79 -23.97 7.12
CA ASN A 928 -50.03 -22.76 7.45
C ASN A 928 -48.70 -22.74 6.66
N PHE A 929 -48.78 -22.27 5.42
CA PHE A 929 -47.64 -22.08 4.52
C PHE A 929 -47.16 -20.64 4.55
N SER A 930 -45.84 -20.45 4.51
CA SER A 930 -45.18 -19.18 4.27
C SER A 930 -44.18 -19.38 3.14
N ILE A 931 -44.17 -18.48 2.15
CA ILE A 931 -43.25 -18.53 1.03
C ILE A 931 -42.40 -17.26 1.04
N LEU A 932 -41.08 -17.40 1.04
CA LEU A 932 -40.15 -16.31 0.79
C LEU A 932 -39.54 -16.46 -0.60
N TRP A 933 -39.46 -15.35 -1.32
CA TRP A 933 -38.82 -15.27 -2.62
C TRP A 933 -38.03 -13.96 -2.71
N HIS A 934 -36.78 -14.02 -3.18
CA HIS A 934 -35.82 -12.91 -3.13
C HIS A 934 -35.70 -12.22 -1.75
N GLY A 935 -35.72 -13.02 -0.67
CA GLY A 935 -35.64 -12.51 0.70
C GLY A 935 -36.92 -11.83 1.23
N SER A 936 -38.00 -11.83 0.45
CA SER A 936 -39.28 -11.17 0.74
C SER A 936 -40.41 -12.18 0.90
N SER A 937 -41.33 -11.96 1.84
CA SER A 937 -42.51 -12.85 2.00
C SER A 937 -43.52 -12.61 0.87
N VAL A 938 -43.88 -13.66 0.14
CA VAL A 938 -44.93 -13.65 -0.89
C VAL A 938 -46.30 -13.72 -0.22
N VAL A 939 -47.19 -12.78 -0.56
CA VAL A 939 -48.56 -12.74 -0.01
C VAL A 939 -49.47 -13.67 -0.82
N PRO A 940 -50.14 -14.66 -0.19
CA PRO A 940 -51.01 -15.58 -0.93
C PRO A 940 -52.39 -14.97 -1.24
N THR A 941 -52.97 -15.41 -2.35
CA THR A 941 -54.41 -15.31 -2.60
C THR A 941 -55.10 -16.52 -1.96
N VAL A 942 -55.92 -16.28 -0.93
CA VAL A 942 -56.57 -17.34 -0.13
C VAL A 942 -57.95 -17.67 -0.70
N ASN A 943 -58.15 -18.94 -1.06
CA ASN A 943 -59.44 -19.50 -1.47
C ASN A 943 -59.97 -20.48 -0.40
N PRO A 944 -61.26 -20.87 -0.43
CA PRO A 944 -61.87 -21.72 0.61
C PRO A 944 -61.20 -23.09 0.83
N SER A 945 -60.46 -23.59 -0.17
CA SER A 945 -59.84 -24.93 -0.16
C SER A 945 -58.32 -24.93 -0.36
N ASN A 946 -57.74 -23.85 -0.87
CA ASN A 946 -56.32 -23.74 -1.21
C ASN A 946 -55.81 -22.29 -1.08
N SER A 947 -54.49 -22.13 -0.96
CA SER A 947 -53.82 -20.83 -1.04
C SER A 947 -52.87 -20.83 -2.23
N THR A 948 -52.92 -19.78 -3.05
CA THR A 948 -52.05 -19.61 -4.22
C THR A 948 -51.06 -18.49 -3.94
N PHE A 949 -49.76 -18.79 -4.00
CA PHE A 949 -48.69 -17.80 -3.98
C PHE A 949 -48.19 -17.61 -5.42
N THR A 950 -48.25 -16.39 -5.94
CA THR A 950 -47.85 -16.10 -7.32
C THR A 950 -46.52 -15.35 -7.32
N LEU A 951 -45.56 -15.89 -8.04
CA LEU A 951 -44.27 -15.28 -8.30
C LEU A 951 -44.29 -14.75 -9.73
N ASP A 952 -44.02 -13.45 -9.91
CA ASP A 952 -43.94 -12.83 -11.23
C ASP A 952 -42.50 -12.97 -11.74
N ILE A 953 -42.28 -13.96 -12.59
CA ILE A 953 -40.97 -14.35 -13.08
C ILE A 953 -40.40 -13.30 -14.07
N GLY A 954 -41.27 -12.48 -14.66
CA GLY A 954 -40.86 -11.51 -15.67
C GLY A 954 -40.68 -12.12 -17.05
N THR A 955 -40.05 -11.35 -17.95
CA THR A 955 -39.97 -11.67 -19.38
C THR A 955 -38.81 -12.61 -19.70
N VAL A 956 -39.13 -13.78 -20.24
CA VAL A 956 -38.18 -14.81 -20.65
C VAL A 956 -38.13 -14.86 -22.17
N GLY A 957 -36.95 -14.62 -22.74
CA GLY A 957 -36.71 -14.56 -24.18
C GLY A 957 -36.87 -15.92 -24.88
N ALA A 958 -36.97 -15.87 -26.21
CA ALA A 958 -37.01 -17.07 -27.04
C ALA A 958 -35.74 -17.93 -26.86
N GLY A 959 -35.90 -19.19 -26.51
CA GLY A 959 -34.82 -20.13 -26.21
C GLY A 959 -34.21 -19.99 -24.81
N ASP A 960 -34.66 -19.02 -24.00
CA ASP A 960 -34.09 -18.74 -22.69
C ASP A 960 -34.58 -19.72 -21.62
N LEU A 961 -33.68 -19.97 -20.68
CA LEU A 961 -33.92 -20.78 -19.50
C LEU A 961 -33.95 -19.86 -18.28
N TYR A 962 -34.85 -20.16 -17.35
CA TYR A 962 -35.09 -19.39 -16.15
C TYR A 962 -35.17 -20.33 -14.96
N GLY A 963 -34.47 -20.02 -13.87
CA GLY A 963 -34.48 -20.81 -12.65
C GLY A 963 -34.87 -19.97 -11.44
N THR A 964 -35.76 -20.47 -10.60
CA THR A 964 -36.12 -19.85 -9.32
C THR A 964 -36.12 -20.85 -8.18
N SER A 965 -35.92 -20.35 -6.96
CA SER A 965 -35.80 -21.15 -5.74
C SER A 965 -36.47 -20.48 -4.53
N PRO A 966 -37.80 -20.28 -4.51
CA PRO A 966 -38.48 -19.76 -3.33
C PRO A 966 -38.41 -20.73 -2.14
N TRP A 967 -38.27 -20.17 -0.95
CA TRP A 967 -38.29 -20.90 0.31
C TRP A 967 -39.73 -21.15 0.75
N VAL A 968 -40.09 -22.40 0.98
CA VAL A 968 -41.43 -22.81 1.41
C VAL A 968 -41.35 -23.36 2.83
N THR A 969 -41.92 -22.63 3.78
CA THR A 969 -42.01 -23.03 5.19
C THR A 969 -43.42 -23.52 5.50
N VAL A 970 -43.52 -24.62 6.26
CA VAL A 970 -44.81 -25.20 6.66
C VAL A 970 -44.85 -25.45 8.16
N TYR A 971 -45.94 -25.03 8.81
CA TYR A 971 -46.16 -25.28 10.23
C TYR A 971 -47.27 -26.31 10.44
N LEU A 972 -46.96 -27.37 11.18
CA LEU A 972 -47.94 -28.39 11.58
C LEU A 972 -48.88 -27.85 12.66
N PRO A 973 -50.20 -28.12 12.56
CA PRO A 973 -51.13 -27.88 13.65
C PRO A 973 -50.78 -28.66 14.91
N THR A 974 -51.10 -28.10 16.08
CA THR A 974 -50.84 -28.74 17.38
C THR A 974 -51.45 -30.15 17.44
N GLY A 975 -50.61 -31.16 17.69
CA GLY A 975 -51.02 -32.57 17.83
C GLY A 975 -50.79 -33.44 16.59
N ILE A 976 -50.26 -32.89 15.49
CA ILE A 976 -49.80 -33.63 14.32
C ILE A 976 -48.27 -33.76 14.39
N VAL A 977 -47.75 -34.97 14.14
CA VAL A 977 -46.31 -35.31 14.19
C VAL A 977 -45.75 -35.75 12.83
N LEU A 978 -46.61 -35.80 11.81
CA LEU A 978 -46.23 -36.05 10.42
C LEU A 978 -47.42 -35.69 9.52
N ALA A 979 -47.20 -34.90 8.47
CA ALA A 979 -48.15 -34.67 7.41
C ALA A 979 -47.44 -34.63 6.05
N GLN A 980 -48.12 -35.10 5.00
CA GLN A 980 -47.63 -34.97 3.63
C GLN A 980 -48.58 -34.04 2.86
N TYR A 981 -48.03 -32.97 2.32
CA TYR A 981 -48.77 -31.98 1.57
C TYR A 981 -48.54 -32.18 0.07
N LEU A 982 -49.64 -32.19 -0.69
CA LEU A 982 -49.58 -32.07 -2.13
C LEU A 982 -49.51 -30.58 -2.48
N VAL A 983 -48.41 -30.15 -3.08
CA VAL A 983 -48.21 -28.78 -3.57
C VAL A 983 -48.22 -28.82 -5.09
N GLN A 984 -49.14 -28.08 -5.68
CA GLN A 984 -49.27 -27.99 -7.13
C GLN A 984 -48.54 -26.74 -7.61
N ILE A 985 -47.60 -26.93 -8.52
CA ILE A 985 -46.79 -25.89 -9.13
C ILE A 985 -47.29 -25.68 -10.55
N ILE A 986 -47.66 -24.44 -10.88
CA ILE A 986 -48.29 -24.11 -12.16
C ILE A 986 -47.46 -23.02 -12.84
N LEU A 987 -47.01 -23.29 -14.06
CA LEU A 987 -46.38 -22.30 -14.92
C LEU A 987 -47.44 -21.64 -15.79
N ARG A 988 -47.47 -20.32 -15.81
CA ARG A 988 -48.33 -19.54 -16.68
C ARG A 988 -47.53 -18.54 -17.50
N THR A 989 -47.99 -18.27 -18.71
CA THR A 989 -47.62 -17.09 -19.51
C THR A 989 -48.74 -16.04 -19.41
N GLU A 990 -48.58 -14.91 -20.11
CA GLU A 990 -49.64 -13.94 -20.34
C GLU A 990 -50.87 -14.52 -21.07
N GLU A 991 -50.73 -15.65 -21.77
CA GLU A 991 -51.82 -16.32 -22.49
C GLU A 991 -52.55 -17.37 -21.65
N GLY A 992 -51.96 -17.84 -20.54
CA GLY A 992 -52.59 -18.81 -19.63
C GLY A 992 -51.61 -19.85 -19.06
N VAL A 993 -52.16 -20.95 -18.54
CA VAL A 993 -51.37 -22.07 -18.00
C VAL A 993 -50.70 -22.84 -19.13
N VAL A 994 -49.39 -23.02 -19.04
CA VAL A 994 -48.59 -23.74 -20.04
C VAL A 994 -48.08 -25.08 -19.53
N ASP A 995 -47.81 -25.20 -18.22
CA ASP A 995 -47.40 -26.47 -17.60
C ASP A 995 -47.81 -26.54 -16.12
N GLN A 996 -47.93 -27.75 -15.58
CA GLN A 996 -48.25 -27.99 -14.18
C GLN A 996 -47.62 -29.29 -13.65
N ILE A 997 -47.03 -29.21 -12.46
CA ILE A 997 -46.41 -30.34 -11.78
C ILE A 997 -46.96 -30.43 -10.36
N ASN A 998 -47.23 -31.66 -9.91
CA ASN A 998 -47.63 -31.92 -8.53
C ASN A 998 -46.44 -32.50 -7.76
N LEU A 999 -46.07 -31.84 -6.68
CA LEU A 999 -45.00 -32.27 -5.78
C LEU A 999 -45.54 -32.66 -4.42
N LEU A 1000 -44.83 -33.55 -3.74
CA LEU A 1000 -45.12 -33.95 -2.37
C LEU A 1000 -44.06 -33.37 -1.45
N LEU A 1001 -44.50 -32.67 -0.41
CA LEU A 1001 -43.64 -32.18 0.67
C LEU A 1001 -44.04 -32.88 1.97
N THR A 1002 -43.09 -33.56 2.59
CA THR A 1002 -43.32 -34.25 3.88
C THR A 1002 -42.88 -33.32 5.01
N VAL A 1003 -43.71 -33.18 6.03
CA VAL A 1003 -43.43 -32.33 7.20
C VAL A 1003 -43.54 -33.18 8.45
N THR A 1004 -42.49 -33.21 9.27
CA THR A 1004 -42.41 -33.97 10.53
C THR A 1004 -42.55 -33.08 11.75
#